data_AF-A0A9Q1H4I7-F1
#
_entry.id   AF-A0A9Q1H4I7-F1
#
_cell.length_a   1.000
_cell.length_b   1.000
_cell.length_c   1.000
_cell.angle_alpha   90.00
_cell.angle_beta   90.00
_cell.angle_gamma   90.00
#
_symmetry.space_group_name_H-M   'P 1'
#
loop_
_entity.id
_entity.type
_entity.pdbx_description
1 polymer ?
#
loop_
_entity_poly.entity_id
_entity_poly.type
_entity_poly.pdbx_seq_one_letter_code
_entity_poly.pdbx_strand_id
1 'polypeptide(L)'
;MPPCVDRLSLRESISTFERNLRLAEFFYSDGESDEAFDNSVAKFREKSSWSPPPNRDKFLDAYVSVITNEIMNAPEQRAFSNLSVDERAALNDLKANCDIVIREADKGSAVVVMDRDLYIKEGYRQLDDPQVYERVSEAVLSDIESEIAALAGKLYRADILTEDMFKFAIRTDTRPARFYLLPKVHKPGVPGRPVVSACGSATEGLSEIVDHFLQPFVPSIPSYIKDTEDFIRKVHGLGPIPHDAFLVTIDVVDLYPSILHNDGISALRTFLSERHVPRASVNGICDMCEIVLKRNVFEFNSEFFLQTSGTAIGTKMAPAYANIFMGVLERDLLAASSFKPEVWFRFIDDIFMIWTHGREKLMHFLQFINSAHPCIKFTCDYSLSSVHFLDVQVSTSQDGGIVTDLYTKPTDTHQFLLATSCHPNHTKRSIPYSQALRILRICSSIETARERCRQLSDYLLRRGYNRRRVQQQVDRAFENFTTPMTPKISKGKPLFFTVQYHPALPDIKGILTKFLPLLHQSDRLKLAVPAAPVMSFSQPPNLKRSLCRAKLLDPSRVDLNMAVVPCRCCAKNRCQICGLLVCSDVVMSNFSGKNFKCKNSSSTCDSLWVIYVISCLVCQLQYVGRSNNFRLRINGHKSDFRLYRAGTSNKLDSKILYDHLIFHNCESFKVQIVDRIFKVDRDKGALEKLPTAKEREWIWKLDTVTPKGLNMDDGFYCQNKHFRIVR
;
A
#
# COMPACT_ATOMS: atom_id res chain seq x y z
N MET A 1 -8.25 17.89 -6.54
CA MET A 1 -9.20 17.40 -5.51
C MET A 1 -10.37 16.76 -6.24
N PRO A 2 -11.00 15.69 -5.71
CA PRO A 2 -12.33 15.28 -6.18
C PRO A 2 -13.32 16.45 -6.06
N PRO A 3 -14.31 16.58 -6.96
CA PRO A 3 -15.26 17.69 -6.92
C PRO A 3 -16.26 17.62 -5.76
N CYS A 4 -16.48 16.42 -5.21
CA CYS A 4 -17.42 16.17 -4.12
C CYS A 4 -16.91 15.02 -3.24
N VAL A 5 -17.51 14.85 -2.06
CA VAL A 5 -17.26 13.70 -1.20
C VAL A 5 -17.68 12.43 -1.95
N ASP A 6 -16.82 11.42 -1.97
CA ASP A 6 -17.18 10.08 -2.42
C ASP A 6 -18.08 9.43 -1.35
N ARG A 7 -19.40 9.63 -1.49
CA ARG A 7 -20.41 9.10 -0.56
C ARG A 7 -20.41 7.57 -0.49
N LEU A 8 -19.99 6.89 -1.56
CA LEU A 8 -19.86 5.43 -1.56
C LEU A 8 -18.70 5.00 -0.67
N SER A 9 -17.52 5.60 -0.87
CA SER A 9 -16.35 5.34 -0.02
C SER A 9 -16.61 5.72 1.45
N LEU A 10 -17.35 6.81 1.69
CA LEU A 10 -17.77 7.19 3.04
C LEU A 10 -18.68 6.13 3.69
N ARG A 11 -19.65 5.58 2.96
CA ARG A 11 -20.52 4.50 3.44
C ARG A 11 -19.74 3.22 3.73
N GLU A 12 -18.76 2.86 2.90
CA GLU A 12 -17.84 1.74 3.13
C GLU A 12 -17.01 1.91 4.41
N SER A 13 -16.50 3.12 4.63
CA SER A 13 -15.78 3.48 5.86
C SER A 13 -16.68 3.38 7.09
N ILE A 14 -17.94 3.85 7.02
CA ILE A 14 -18.92 3.73 8.11
C ILE A 14 -19.19 2.25 8.42
N SER A 15 -19.39 1.41 7.39
CA SER A 15 -19.61 -0.03 7.57
C SER A 15 -18.41 -0.74 8.20
N THR A 16 -17.19 -0.38 7.79
CA THR A 16 -15.97 -0.92 8.40
C THR A 16 -15.85 -0.50 9.87
N PHE A 17 -16.21 0.75 10.19
CA PHE A 17 -16.22 1.26 11.55
C PHE A 17 -17.29 0.59 12.42
N GLU A 18 -18.51 0.43 11.90
CA GLU A 18 -19.59 -0.35 12.53
C GLU A 18 -19.10 -1.76 12.89
N ARG A 19 -18.46 -2.45 11.94
CA ARG A 19 -17.93 -3.78 12.19
C ARG A 19 -16.89 -3.78 13.32
N ASN A 20 -15.99 -2.80 13.33
CA ASN A 20 -14.96 -2.71 14.38
C ASN A 20 -15.59 -2.43 15.76
N LEU A 21 -16.64 -1.60 15.83
CA LEU A 21 -17.41 -1.40 17.07
C LEU A 21 -18.06 -2.70 17.55
N ARG A 22 -18.71 -3.43 16.64
CA ARG A 22 -19.34 -4.72 16.97
C ARG A 22 -18.32 -5.75 17.44
N LEU A 23 -17.14 -5.80 16.80
CA LEU A 23 -16.06 -6.70 17.23
C LEU A 23 -15.53 -6.32 18.61
N ALA A 24 -15.35 -5.02 18.87
CA ALA A 24 -14.93 -4.53 20.19
C ALA A 24 -15.95 -4.89 21.28
N GLU A 25 -17.24 -4.74 21.01
CA GLU A 25 -18.31 -5.18 21.92
C GLU A 25 -18.29 -6.70 22.11
N PHE A 26 -18.24 -7.47 21.01
CA PHE A 26 -18.40 -8.92 21.03
C PHE A 26 -17.25 -9.62 21.76
N PHE A 27 -16.01 -9.22 21.50
CA PHE A 27 -14.82 -9.84 22.07
C PHE A 27 -14.37 -9.23 23.40
N TYR A 28 -15.09 -8.23 23.93
CA TYR A 28 -14.78 -7.70 25.25
C TYR A 28 -15.04 -8.75 26.35
N SER A 29 -14.01 -9.19 27.06
CA SER A 29 -14.12 -10.04 28.26
C SER A 29 -13.72 -9.25 29.50
N ASP A 30 -14.46 -9.43 30.60
CA ASP A 30 -14.14 -8.80 31.89
C ASP A 30 -12.92 -9.51 32.50
N GLY A 31 -11.73 -8.95 32.31
CA GLY A 31 -10.56 -9.27 33.14
C GLY A 31 -9.64 -10.38 32.67
N GLU A 32 -9.80 -10.94 31.48
CA GLU A 32 -8.68 -11.61 30.83
C GLU A 32 -7.86 -10.53 30.12
N SER A 33 -6.65 -10.30 30.61
CA SER A 33 -5.59 -9.71 29.78
C SER A 33 -5.68 -10.40 28.42
N ASP A 34 -5.62 -9.64 27.31
CA ASP A 34 -5.27 -10.19 26.01
C ASP A 34 -4.08 -11.13 26.23
N GLU A 35 -4.31 -12.44 26.44
CA GLU A 35 -3.25 -13.44 26.56
C GLU A 35 -2.48 -13.24 25.28
N ALA A 36 -1.25 -12.71 25.41
CA ALA A 36 -0.52 -12.00 24.38
C ALA A 36 -0.82 -12.61 23.02
N PHE A 37 -1.86 -12.09 22.35
CA PHE A 37 -2.35 -12.68 21.11
C PHE A 37 -1.15 -12.55 20.20
N ASP A 38 -0.53 -13.67 19.83
CA ASP A 38 0.80 -13.63 19.26
C ASP A 38 0.73 -12.79 17.98
N ASN A 39 1.14 -11.53 18.12
CA ASN A 39 0.99 -10.53 17.07
C ASN A 39 1.87 -10.93 15.87
N SER A 40 2.81 -11.87 16.06
CA SER A 40 3.61 -12.46 15.00
C SER A 40 2.75 -13.33 14.05
N VAL A 41 1.82 -14.13 14.59
CA VAL A 41 0.91 -14.99 13.81
C VAL A 41 -0.23 -14.19 13.19
N ALA A 42 -0.73 -13.17 13.89
CA ALA A 42 -1.81 -12.31 13.39
C ALA A 42 -1.46 -11.59 12.07
N LYS A 43 -0.18 -11.41 11.76
CA LYS A 43 0.30 -10.77 10.53
C LYS A 43 -0.10 -11.53 9.26
N PHE A 44 -0.10 -12.87 9.31
CA PHE A 44 -0.29 -13.73 8.13
C PHE A 44 -1.71 -14.26 7.98
N ARG A 45 -2.55 -14.08 8.99
CA ARG A 45 -3.95 -14.52 8.95
C ARG A 45 -4.73 -13.76 7.89
N GLU A 46 -5.54 -14.49 7.12
CA GLU A 46 -6.50 -13.85 6.22
C GLU A 46 -7.46 -12.96 7.00
N LYS A 47 -7.73 -11.76 6.46
CA LYS A 47 -8.68 -10.84 7.06
C LYS A 47 -10.07 -11.47 7.03
N SER A 48 -10.55 -11.90 8.20
CA SER A 48 -11.91 -12.42 8.35
C SER A 48 -12.93 -11.41 7.82
N SER A 49 -13.91 -11.88 7.06
CA SER A 49 -15.10 -11.12 6.64
C SER A 49 -16.25 -11.20 7.63
N TRP A 50 -16.12 -12.01 8.69
CA TRP A 50 -17.16 -12.19 9.68
C TRP A 50 -17.43 -10.91 10.47
N SER A 51 -18.69 -10.68 10.81
CA SER A 51 -19.13 -9.61 11.70
C SER A 51 -20.11 -10.20 12.72
N PRO A 52 -20.06 -9.77 13.98
CA PRO A 52 -21.10 -10.12 14.94
C PRO A 52 -22.49 -9.72 14.41
N PRO A 53 -23.53 -10.54 14.68
CA PRO A 53 -24.88 -10.26 14.19
C PRO A 53 -25.43 -8.93 14.75
N PRO A 54 -26.35 -8.28 14.03
CA PRO A 54 -26.97 -7.05 14.50
C PRO A 54 -27.97 -7.35 15.63
N ASN A 55 -28.42 -6.33 16.36
CA ASN A 55 -29.40 -6.45 17.46
C ASN A 55 -28.91 -7.17 18.72
N ARG A 56 -27.59 -7.30 18.90
CA ARG A 56 -27.00 -7.80 20.17
C ARG A 56 -27.06 -6.78 21.29
N ASP A 57 -26.77 -5.51 20.96
CA ASP A 57 -26.83 -4.39 21.88
C ASP A 57 -27.60 -3.24 21.22
N LYS A 58 -28.74 -2.89 21.81
CA LYS A 58 -29.67 -1.89 21.28
C LYS A 58 -29.03 -0.50 21.21
N PHE A 59 -28.12 -0.18 22.12
CA PHE A 59 -27.43 1.11 22.18
C PHE A 59 -26.34 1.20 21.12
N LEU A 60 -25.63 0.09 20.84
CA LEU A 60 -24.72 0.03 19.70
C LEU A 60 -25.46 0.25 18.38
N ASP A 61 -26.58 -0.46 18.18
CA ASP A 61 -27.36 -0.34 16.93
C ASP A 61 -27.96 1.07 16.78
N ALA A 62 -28.48 1.65 17.87
CA ALA A 62 -28.95 3.03 17.89
C ALA A 62 -27.80 4.01 17.59
N TYR A 63 -26.63 3.84 18.20
CA TYR A 63 -25.46 4.68 17.95
C TYR A 63 -25.03 4.62 16.48
N VAL A 64 -24.86 3.43 15.92
CA VAL A 64 -24.49 3.22 14.51
C VAL A 64 -25.51 3.86 13.58
N SER A 65 -26.81 3.67 13.84
CA SER A 65 -27.88 4.27 13.05
C SER A 65 -27.83 5.80 13.07
N VAL A 66 -27.71 6.39 14.26
CA VAL A 66 -27.65 7.85 14.44
C VAL A 66 -26.41 8.44 13.78
N ILE A 67 -25.21 7.89 13.99
CA ILE A 67 -24.00 8.43 13.36
C ILE A 67 -24.05 8.28 11.84
N THR A 68 -24.61 7.18 11.33
CA THR A 68 -24.73 6.96 9.88
C THR A 68 -25.64 8.01 9.28
N ASN A 69 -26.79 8.26 9.91
CA ASN A 69 -27.73 9.29 9.49
C ASN A 69 -27.10 10.70 9.54
N GLU A 70 -26.48 11.07 10.67
CA GLU A 70 -25.87 12.39 10.86
C GLU A 70 -24.72 12.63 9.87
N ILE A 71 -23.88 11.63 9.61
CA ILE A 71 -22.75 11.78 8.69
C ILE A 71 -23.22 11.83 7.22
N MET A 72 -24.16 10.98 6.83
CA MET A 72 -24.60 10.86 5.44
C MET A 72 -25.56 11.98 5.00
N ASN A 73 -26.31 12.54 5.96
CA ASN A 73 -27.27 13.62 5.71
C ASN A 73 -26.75 15.00 6.14
N ALA A 74 -25.56 15.09 6.74
CA ALA A 74 -24.95 16.37 7.01
C ALA A 74 -24.76 17.19 5.72
N PRO A 75 -24.99 18.51 5.77
CA PRO A 75 -24.71 19.38 4.64
C PRO A 75 -23.22 19.35 4.32
N GLU A 76 -22.88 19.19 3.05
CA GLU A 76 -21.50 19.24 2.60
C GLU A 76 -20.93 20.65 2.83
N GLN A 77 -19.77 20.73 3.47
CA GLN A 77 -19.11 22.02 3.64
C GLN A 77 -18.63 22.53 2.28
N ARG A 78 -18.62 23.85 2.10
CA ARG A 78 -18.12 24.45 0.86
C ARG A 78 -16.64 24.10 0.68
N ALA A 79 -16.34 23.35 -0.36
CA ALA A 79 -14.98 22.98 -0.75
C ALA A 79 -14.64 23.57 -2.11
N PHE A 80 -13.35 23.86 -2.31
CA PHE A 80 -12.84 24.37 -3.58
C PHE A 80 -11.81 23.39 -4.14
N SER A 81 -11.87 23.17 -5.45
CA SER A 81 -10.84 22.41 -6.14
C SER A 81 -9.52 23.16 -6.09
N ASN A 82 -8.45 22.45 -5.75
CA ASN A 82 -7.08 22.96 -5.83
C ASN A 82 -6.49 22.83 -7.25
N LEU A 83 -7.31 22.48 -8.24
CA LEU A 83 -6.99 22.48 -9.67
C LEU A 83 -8.04 23.30 -10.43
N SER A 84 -7.59 24.12 -11.37
CA SER A 84 -8.44 24.86 -12.31
C SER A 84 -9.15 23.90 -13.29
N VAL A 85 -10.03 24.43 -14.14
CA VAL A 85 -10.66 23.63 -15.21
C VAL A 85 -9.60 23.20 -16.23
N ASP A 86 -8.73 24.13 -16.64
CA ASP A 86 -7.67 23.87 -17.61
C ASP A 86 -6.62 22.89 -17.08
N GLU A 87 -6.23 23.00 -15.80
CA GLU A 87 -5.31 22.04 -15.17
C GLU A 87 -5.91 20.63 -15.10
N ARG A 88 -7.23 20.50 -14.97
CA ARG A 88 -7.92 19.20 -15.00
C ARG A 88 -7.97 18.63 -16.41
N ALA A 89 -8.20 19.46 -17.42
CA ALA A 89 -8.12 19.05 -18.82
C ALA A 89 -6.70 18.56 -19.15
N ALA A 90 -5.68 19.38 -18.86
CA ALA A 90 -4.28 19.04 -19.04
C ALA A 90 -3.88 17.75 -18.29
N LEU A 91 -4.39 17.54 -17.07
CA LEU A 91 -4.15 16.30 -16.33
C LEU A 91 -4.73 15.07 -17.05
N ASN A 92 -5.90 15.20 -17.67
CA ASN A 92 -6.48 14.10 -18.44
C ASN A 92 -5.69 13.83 -19.72
N ASP A 93 -5.24 14.88 -20.40
CA ASP A 93 -4.39 14.77 -21.58
C ASP A 93 -3.07 14.07 -21.23
N LEU A 94 -2.40 14.49 -20.15
CA LEU A 94 -1.17 13.85 -19.65
C LEU A 94 -1.37 12.39 -19.22
N LYS A 95 -2.57 12.04 -18.70
CA LYS A 95 -2.89 10.66 -18.32
C LYS A 95 -3.09 9.75 -19.51
N ALA A 96 -3.51 10.30 -20.64
CA ALA A 96 -3.80 9.59 -21.88
C ALA A 96 -2.58 9.56 -22.80
N ASN A 97 -1.68 10.54 -22.70
CA ASN A 97 -0.48 10.63 -23.53
C ASN A 97 0.42 9.39 -23.35
N CYS A 98 0.53 8.59 -24.41
CA CYS A 98 1.34 7.39 -24.45
C CYS A 98 2.78 7.62 -24.89
N ASP A 99 3.12 8.81 -25.38
CA ASP A 99 4.44 9.16 -25.94
C ASP A 99 5.43 9.57 -24.84
N ILE A 100 4.92 9.83 -23.63
CA ILE A 100 5.73 10.22 -22.48
C ILE A 100 5.60 9.23 -21.32
N VAL A 101 6.65 9.15 -20.52
CA VAL A 101 6.68 8.42 -19.25
C VAL A 101 6.98 9.39 -18.12
N ILE A 102 6.10 9.42 -17.12
CA ILE A 102 6.25 10.26 -15.92
C ILE A 102 6.69 9.37 -14.75
N ARG A 103 7.79 9.76 -14.11
CA ARG A 103 8.41 9.06 -12.97
C ARG A 103 8.86 10.03 -11.90
N GLU A 104 9.05 9.52 -10.69
CA GLU A 104 9.81 10.25 -9.68
C GLU A 104 11.30 10.01 -9.91
N ALA A 105 12.10 11.04 -9.68
CA ALA A 105 13.55 10.90 -9.64
C ALA A 105 13.97 9.99 -8.48
N ASP A 106 15.07 9.25 -8.67
CA ASP A 106 15.66 8.40 -7.62
C ASP A 106 16.04 9.20 -6.36
N LYS A 107 16.45 10.46 -6.52
CA LYS A 107 16.83 11.38 -5.43
C LYS A 107 16.31 12.80 -5.71
N GLY A 108 16.08 13.58 -4.66
CA GLY A 108 15.77 15.01 -4.75
C GLY A 108 14.30 15.40 -4.87
N SER A 109 13.37 14.43 -4.76
CA SER A 109 11.91 14.64 -4.78
C SER A 109 11.36 15.29 -6.08
N ALA A 110 12.13 15.23 -7.17
CA ALA A 110 11.71 15.77 -8.46
C ALA A 110 10.81 14.79 -9.23
N VAL A 111 9.97 15.35 -10.10
CA VAL A 111 9.20 14.60 -11.11
C VAL A 111 9.92 14.73 -12.45
N VAL A 112 10.11 13.61 -13.13
CA VAL A 112 10.80 13.52 -14.41
C VAL A 112 9.80 13.11 -15.48
N VAL A 113 9.75 13.89 -16.55
CA VAL A 113 9.00 13.57 -17.78
C VAL A 113 10.02 13.16 -18.82
N MET A 114 9.87 11.96 -19.38
CA MET A 114 10.77 11.40 -20.39
C MET A 114 9.99 11.03 -21.63
N ASP A 115 10.66 11.09 -22.76
CA ASP A 115 10.22 10.41 -23.98
C ASP A 115 10.12 8.90 -23.72
N ARG A 116 9.05 8.28 -24.21
CA ARG A 116 8.78 6.86 -24.00
C ARG A 116 9.86 5.97 -24.61
N ASP A 117 10.30 6.26 -25.82
CA ASP A 117 11.24 5.41 -26.54
C ASP A 117 12.61 5.45 -25.86
N LEU A 118 13.03 6.62 -25.37
CA LEU A 118 14.23 6.74 -24.54
C LEU A 118 14.12 5.95 -23.23
N TYR A 119 12.97 5.99 -22.56
CA TYR A 119 12.74 5.22 -21.34
C TYR A 119 12.77 3.70 -21.59
N ILE A 120 12.14 3.25 -22.68
CA ILE A 120 12.13 1.84 -23.09
C ILE A 120 13.54 1.39 -23.43
N LYS A 121 14.29 2.19 -24.21
CA LYS A 121 15.68 1.92 -24.57
C LYS A 121 16.58 1.80 -23.34
N GLU A 122 16.43 2.68 -22.35
CA GLU A 122 17.16 2.58 -21.08
C GLU A 122 16.77 1.32 -20.30
N GLY A 123 15.51 0.88 -20.37
CA GLY A 123 15.08 -0.39 -19.80
C GLY A 123 15.79 -1.58 -20.44
N TYR A 124 15.76 -1.67 -21.78
CA TYR A 124 16.44 -2.74 -22.51
C TYR A 124 17.97 -2.70 -22.37
N ARG A 125 18.59 -1.52 -22.23
CA ARG A 125 20.03 -1.41 -21.92
C ARG A 125 20.43 -2.22 -20.69
N GLN A 126 19.52 -2.40 -19.72
CA GLN A 126 19.75 -3.20 -18.52
C GLN A 126 19.20 -4.63 -18.67
N LEU A 127 18.02 -4.80 -19.25
CA LEU A 127 17.34 -6.10 -19.37
C LEU A 127 17.94 -7.02 -20.44
N ASP A 128 18.71 -6.49 -21.39
CA ASP A 128 19.41 -7.27 -22.40
C ASP A 128 20.79 -7.76 -21.93
N ASP A 129 21.15 -7.57 -20.66
CA ASP A 129 22.34 -8.19 -20.06
C ASP A 129 22.08 -9.68 -19.75
N PRO A 130 22.65 -10.63 -20.52
CA PRO A 130 22.40 -12.06 -20.34
C PRO A 130 23.03 -12.62 -19.07
N GLN A 131 23.91 -11.87 -18.38
CA GLN A 131 24.47 -12.29 -17.10
C GLN A 131 23.49 -12.09 -15.94
N VAL A 132 22.50 -11.22 -16.11
CA VAL A 132 21.57 -10.80 -15.04
C VAL A 132 20.13 -11.18 -15.35
N TYR A 133 19.73 -11.15 -16.63
CA TYR A 133 18.34 -11.37 -17.03
C TYR A 133 18.20 -12.36 -18.18
N GLU A 134 17.10 -13.09 -18.16
CA GLU A 134 16.68 -14.03 -19.20
C GLU A 134 15.25 -13.70 -19.65
N ARG A 135 14.99 -13.70 -20.96
CA ARG A 135 13.62 -13.56 -21.50
C ARG A 135 12.87 -14.88 -21.35
N VAL A 136 11.68 -14.83 -20.76
CA VAL A 136 10.86 -16.02 -20.49
C VAL A 136 9.45 -15.87 -21.03
N SER A 137 8.73 -16.99 -21.15
CA SER A 137 7.31 -16.95 -21.49
C SER A 137 6.45 -16.71 -20.24
N GLU A 138 5.26 -16.16 -20.42
CA GLU A 138 4.29 -15.96 -19.34
C GLU A 138 3.86 -17.29 -18.68
N ALA A 139 3.96 -18.41 -19.40
CA ALA A 139 3.55 -19.72 -18.90
C ALA A 139 4.29 -20.14 -17.62
N VAL A 140 5.54 -19.68 -17.47
CA VAL A 140 6.41 -19.97 -16.31
C VAL A 140 5.79 -19.52 -14.98
N LEU A 141 4.89 -18.52 -14.99
CA LEU A 141 4.23 -18.04 -13.77
C LEU A 141 3.39 -19.13 -13.09
N SER A 142 2.72 -19.98 -13.88
CA SER A 142 1.91 -21.09 -13.34
C SER A 142 2.78 -22.19 -12.72
N ASP A 143 3.97 -22.39 -13.27
CA ASP A 143 4.94 -23.36 -12.75
C ASP A 143 5.50 -22.87 -11.41
N ILE A 144 5.82 -21.57 -11.31
CA ILE A 144 6.28 -20.94 -10.06
C ILE A 144 5.23 -21.05 -8.94
N GLU A 145 3.95 -20.82 -9.25
CA GLU A 145 2.85 -20.99 -8.28
C GLU A 145 2.79 -22.43 -7.74
N SER A 146 3.01 -23.41 -8.62
CA SER A 146 3.02 -24.83 -8.27
C SER A 146 4.25 -25.20 -7.43
N GLU A 147 5.43 -24.69 -7.78
CA GLU A 147 6.66 -24.86 -7.00
C GLU A 147 6.52 -24.27 -5.58
N ILE A 148 5.95 -23.07 -5.46
CA ILE A 148 5.69 -22.40 -4.18
C ILE A 148 4.73 -23.23 -3.33
N ALA A 149 3.63 -23.71 -3.91
CA ALA A 149 2.66 -24.53 -3.20
C ALA A 149 3.28 -25.85 -2.70
N ALA A 150 4.11 -26.49 -3.52
CA ALA A 150 4.82 -27.71 -3.14
C ALA A 150 5.81 -27.46 -1.98
N LEU A 151 6.61 -26.38 -2.05
CA LEU A 151 7.53 -26.01 -0.97
C LEU A 151 6.77 -25.67 0.30
N ALA A 152 5.76 -24.79 0.23
CA ALA A 152 4.96 -24.40 1.38
C ALA A 152 4.33 -25.63 2.06
N GLY A 153 3.82 -26.59 1.28
CA GLY A 153 3.26 -27.83 1.79
C GLY A 153 4.29 -28.76 2.44
N LYS A 154 5.54 -28.78 1.94
CA LYS A 154 6.66 -29.48 2.58
C LYS A 154 7.01 -28.84 3.93
N LEU A 155 7.11 -27.52 3.98
CA LEU A 155 7.50 -26.79 5.19
C LEU A 155 6.41 -26.78 6.27
N TYR A 156 5.14 -26.77 5.86
CA TYR A 156 4.00 -26.94 6.77
C TYR A 156 4.01 -28.32 7.44
N ARG A 157 4.22 -29.40 6.67
CA ARG A 157 4.35 -30.77 7.22
C ARG A 157 5.57 -30.98 8.11
N ALA A 158 6.56 -30.09 8.03
CA ALA A 158 7.76 -30.11 8.86
C ALA A 158 7.65 -29.18 10.08
N ASP A 159 6.46 -28.63 10.37
CA ASP A 159 6.18 -27.68 11.46
C ASP A 159 7.06 -26.40 11.43
N ILE A 160 7.56 -26.03 10.25
CA ILE A 160 8.32 -24.78 10.05
C ILE A 160 7.38 -23.61 9.78
N LEU A 161 6.28 -23.86 9.04
CA LEU A 161 5.23 -22.88 8.78
C LEU A 161 4.00 -23.20 9.62
N THR A 162 3.36 -22.17 10.16
CA THR A 162 2.02 -22.29 10.73
C THR A 162 0.97 -22.43 9.62
N GLU A 163 -0.25 -22.84 9.96
CA GLU A 163 -1.35 -22.92 8.98
C GLU A 163 -1.65 -21.56 8.33
N ASP A 164 -1.62 -20.48 9.13
CA ASP A 164 -1.82 -19.11 8.63
C ASP A 164 -0.69 -18.71 7.66
N MET A 165 0.58 -19.02 7.96
CA MET A 165 1.71 -18.77 7.05
C MET A 165 1.63 -19.61 5.77
N PHE A 166 1.22 -20.87 5.88
CA PHE A 166 1.04 -21.77 4.72
C PHE A 166 -0.01 -21.21 3.75
N LYS A 167 -1.18 -20.82 4.26
CA LYS A 167 -2.23 -20.20 3.45
C LYS A 167 -1.78 -18.86 2.86
N PHE A 168 -1.05 -18.06 3.63
CA PHE A 168 -0.52 -16.79 3.17
C PHE A 168 0.54 -16.93 2.06
N ALA A 169 1.35 -17.99 2.12
CA ALA A 169 2.34 -18.30 1.08
C ALA A 169 1.67 -18.67 -0.24
N ILE A 170 0.59 -19.46 -0.20
CA ILE A 170 -0.17 -19.90 -1.37
C ILE A 170 -1.21 -18.85 -1.74
N ARG A 171 -0.75 -17.77 -2.37
CA ARG A 171 -1.66 -16.74 -2.91
C ARG A 171 -2.38 -17.27 -4.15
N THR A 172 -3.69 -17.09 -4.19
CA THR A 172 -4.54 -17.51 -5.32
C THR A 172 -4.81 -16.38 -6.32
N ASP A 173 -4.46 -15.14 -5.96
CA ASP A 173 -4.68 -13.91 -6.73
C ASP A 173 -3.38 -13.23 -7.16
N THR A 174 -2.48 -14.03 -7.72
CA THR A 174 -1.18 -13.60 -8.23
C THR A 174 -1.29 -12.82 -9.53
N ARG A 175 -0.34 -11.91 -9.75
CA ARG A 175 -0.09 -11.20 -11.00
C ARG A 175 1.41 -11.08 -11.25
N PRO A 176 1.85 -10.86 -12.50
CA PRO A 176 3.27 -10.64 -12.76
C PRO A 176 3.80 -9.44 -11.97
N ALA A 177 5.02 -9.58 -11.44
CA ALA A 177 5.74 -8.43 -10.91
C ALA A 177 6.00 -7.40 -12.02
N ARG A 178 6.24 -6.13 -11.68
CA ARG A 178 6.37 -5.06 -12.68
C ARG A 178 7.70 -4.35 -12.55
N PHE A 179 8.45 -4.30 -13.64
CA PHE A 179 9.70 -3.54 -13.72
C PHE A 179 9.43 -2.08 -14.10
N TYR A 180 10.12 -1.17 -13.43
CA TYR A 180 10.17 0.23 -13.80
C TYR A 180 11.50 0.85 -13.38
N LEU A 181 11.82 1.99 -14.00
CA LEU A 181 13.04 2.75 -13.73
C LEU A 181 12.72 4.02 -12.94
N LEU A 182 13.60 4.35 -11.98
CA LEU A 182 13.67 5.67 -11.35
C LEU A 182 14.85 6.45 -11.92
N PRO A 183 14.65 7.58 -12.61
CA PRO A 183 15.75 8.32 -13.23
C PRO A 183 16.73 8.90 -12.19
N LYS A 184 18.02 8.59 -12.32
CA LYS A 184 19.09 9.13 -11.47
C LYS A 184 19.55 10.50 -12.00
N VAL A 185 18.72 11.52 -11.84
CA VAL A 185 18.96 12.90 -12.34
C VAL A 185 20.25 13.57 -11.82
N HIS A 186 20.85 13.02 -10.77
CA HIS A 186 22.10 13.48 -10.18
C HIS A 186 23.34 12.85 -10.84
N LYS A 187 23.17 11.95 -11.82
CA LYS A 187 24.27 11.30 -12.55
C LYS A 187 24.27 11.72 -14.02
N PRO A 188 25.46 11.86 -14.66
CA PRO A 188 25.56 12.10 -16.10
C PRO A 188 24.80 11.04 -16.91
N GLY A 189 24.10 11.47 -17.97
CA GLY A 189 23.29 10.57 -18.82
C GLY A 189 21.97 10.10 -18.19
N VAL A 190 21.67 10.48 -16.94
CA VAL A 190 20.41 10.17 -16.23
C VAL A 190 20.03 8.68 -16.30
N PRO A 191 20.92 7.76 -15.90
CA PRO A 191 20.63 6.32 -15.94
C PRO A 191 19.45 5.96 -15.04
N GLY A 192 18.71 4.92 -15.41
CA GLY A 192 17.58 4.42 -14.62
C GLY A 192 18.02 3.51 -13.47
N ARG A 193 17.45 3.67 -12.27
CA ARG A 193 17.52 2.64 -11.22
C ARG A 193 16.44 1.58 -11.47
N PRO A 194 16.80 0.31 -11.67
CA PRO A 194 15.81 -0.75 -11.85
C PRO A 194 15.09 -1.03 -10.54
N VAL A 195 13.76 -1.15 -10.59
CA VAL A 195 12.91 -1.57 -9.48
C VAL A 195 11.88 -2.57 -9.98
N VAL A 196 11.78 -3.70 -9.29
CA VAL A 196 10.78 -4.74 -9.55
C VAL A 196 9.74 -4.70 -8.44
N SER A 197 8.56 -4.17 -8.75
CA SER A 197 7.42 -4.22 -7.82
C SER A 197 6.87 -5.65 -7.77
N ALA A 198 7.21 -6.37 -6.71
CA ALA A 198 6.68 -7.70 -6.39
C ALA A 198 5.24 -7.64 -5.82
N CYS A 199 4.60 -6.48 -5.80
CA CYS A 199 3.26 -6.34 -5.21
C CYS A 199 2.23 -7.13 -6.03
N GLY A 200 1.66 -8.16 -5.41
CA GLY A 200 0.75 -9.12 -6.00
C GLY A 200 1.44 -10.28 -6.70
N SER A 201 2.78 -10.40 -6.66
CA SER A 201 3.47 -11.52 -7.31
C SER A 201 3.33 -12.83 -6.53
N ALA A 202 3.55 -13.96 -7.22
CA ALA A 202 3.57 -15.28 -6.61
C ALA A 202 4.57 -15.38 -5.45
N THR A 203 5.74 -14.75 -5.59
CA THR A 203 6.81 -14.77 -4.59
C THR A 203 6.61 -13.80 -3.43
N GLU A 204 5.62 -12.89 -3.47
CA GLU A 204 5.44 -11.86 -2.43
C GLU A 204 5.15 -12.48 -1.05
N GLY A 205 4.32 -13.52 -1.01
CA GLY A 205 3.93 -14.21 0.23
C GLY A 205 5.13 -14.84 0.93
N LEU A 206 5.90 -15.66 0.20
CA LEU A 206 7.15 -16.26 0.71
C LEU A 206 8.16 -15.20 1.13
N SER A 207 8.34 -14.15 0.32
CA SER A 207 9.27 -13.07 0.67
C SER A 207 8.92 -12.39 1.99
N GLU A 208 7.63 -12.23 2.31
CA GLU A 208 7.21 -11.61 3.58
C GLU A 208 7.42 -12.52 4.78
N ILE A 209 7.24 -13.82 4.58
CA ILE A 209 7.50 -14.85 5.59
C ILE A 209 8.99 -14.92 5.89
N VAL A 210 9.84 -14.96 4.85
CA VAL A 210 11.30 -14.91 5.03
C VAL A 210 11.70 -13.64 5.76
N ASP A 211 11.24 -12.47 5.32
CA ASP A 211 11.50 -11.21 6.02
C ASP A 211 11.13 -11.29 7.51
N HIS A 212 9.95 -11.82 7.84
CA HIS A 212 9.52 -11.99 9.21
C HIS A 212 10.46 -12.86 10.06
N PHE A 213 11.01 -13.94 9.50
CA PHE A 213 12.01 -14.76 10.20
C PHE A 213 13.36 -14.05 10.36
N LEU A 214 13.73 -13.16 9.43
CA LEU A 214 15.05 -12.51 9.45
C LEU A 214 15.10 -11.23 10.29
N GLN A 215 14.01 -10.46 10.31
CA GLN A 215 13.94 -9.15 10.98
C GLN A 215 14.40 -9.16 12.46
N PRO A 216 14.06 -10.16 13.30
CA PRO A 216 14.52 -10.19 14.69
C PRO A 216 16.04 -10.22 14.84
N PHE A 217 16.77 -10.76 13.86
CA PHE A 217 18.22 -10.91 13.94
C PHE A 217 18.99 -9.70 13.39
N VAL A 218 18.39 -8.88 12.54
CA VAL A 218 19.07 -7.73 11.92
C VAL A 218 19.66 -6.76 12.96
N PRO A 219 18.94 -6.37 14.04
CA PRO A 219 19.50 -5.49 15.07
C PRO A 219 20.63 -6.09 15.89
N SER A 220 20.84 -7.43 15.83
CA SER A 220 21.95 -8.10 16.53
C SER A 220 23.30 -7.93 15.82
N ILE A 221 23.30 -7.43 14.59
CA ILE A 221 24.53 -7.23 13.81
C ILE A 221 25.29 -6.03 14.39
N PRO A 222 26.58 -6.17 14.77
CA PRO A 222 27.32 -5.11 15.45
C PRO A 222 27.39 -3.79 14.67
N SER A 223 27.52 -3.86 13.35
CA SER A 223 27.58 -2.70 12.46
C SER A 223 26.22 -2.02 12.25
N TYR A 224 25.09 -2.66 12.58
CA TYR A 224 23.77 -2.20 12.17
C TYR A 224 23.40 -0.82 12.73
N ILE A 225 23.00 0.09 11.84
CA ILE A 225 22.34 1.35 12.17
C ILE A 225 20.87 1.24 11.76
N LYS A 226 19.97 1.55 12.69
CA LYS A 226 18.53 1.52 12.43
C LYS A 226 18.05 2.71 11.62
N ASP A 227 18.49 3.91 11.99
CA ASP A 227 18.06 5.19 11.44
C ASP A 227 19.04 6.29 11.90
N THR A 228 18.80 7.52 11.44
CA THR A 228 19.60 8.71 11.80
C THR A 228 19.67 8.94 13.31
N GLU A 229 18.60 8.69 14.05
CA GLU A 229 18.55 8.92 15.50
C GLU A 229 19.42 7.90 16.24
N ASP A 230 19.38 6.64 15.82
CA ASP A 230 20.29 5.59 16.31
C ASP A 230 21.76 5.92 16.01
N PHE A 231 22.05 6.42 14.80
CA PHE A 231 23.39 6.86 14.42
C PHE A 231 23.90 7.98 15.32
N ILE A 232 23.14 9.07 15.46
CA ILE A 232 23.52 10.22 16.30
C ILE A 232 23.78 9.78 17.74
N ARG A 233 22.91 8.94 18.29
CA ARG A 233 23.07 8.41 19.66
C ARG A 233 24.37 7.62 19.82
N LYS A 234 24.71 6.76 18.84
CA LYS A 234 25.96 5.97 18.86
C LYS A 234 27.18 6.87 18.72
N VAL A 235 27.13 7.84 17.81
CA VAL A 235 28.22 8.77 17.52
C VAL A 235 28.48 9.73 18.67
N HIS A 236 27.46 10.32 19.27
CA HIS A 236 27.63 11.16 20.48
C HIS A 236 28.04 10.36 21.72
N GLY A 237 27.82 9.04 21.71
CA GLY A 237 28.36 8.13 22.73
C GLY A 237 29.86 7.83 22.56
N LEU A 238 30.46 8.23 21.44
CA LEU A 238 31.90 8.14 21.24
C LEU A 238 32.58 9.26 22.04
N GLY A 239 33.63 8.89 22.77
CA GLY A 239 34.49 9.88 23.43
C GLY A 239 35.28 10.73 22.44
N PRO A 240 36.22 11.57 22.93
CA PRO A 240 37.08 12.37 22.07
C PRO A 240 37.84 11.48 21.07
N ILE A 241 37.82 11.86 19.80
CA ILE A 241 38.55 11.21 18.71
C ILE A 241 39.92 11.89 18.54
N PRO A 242 40.99 11.13 18.23
CA PRO A 242 42.28 11.72 17.85
C PRO A 242 42.16 12.74 16.70
N HIS A 243 42.90 13.85 16.78
CA HIS A 243 42.87 14.91 15.76
C HIS A 243 43.38 14.50 14.37
N ASP A 244 44.16 13.42 14.31
CA ASP A 244 44.68 12.84 13.07
C ASP A 244 43.81 11.70 12.54
N ALA A 245 42.67 11.41 13.20
CA ALA A 245 41.73 10.41 12.74
C ALA A 245 40.96 10.91 11.52
N PHE A 246 40.84 10.05 10.51
CA PHE A 246 39.97 10.29 9.37
C PHE A 246 38.55 9.88 9.70
N LEU A 247 37.61 10.78 9.42
CA LEU A 247 36.21 10.42 9.23
C LEU A 247 36.07 9.88 7.81
N VAL A 248 35.44 8.71 7.67
CA VAL A 248 35.35 8.01 6.40
C VAL A 248 33.91 7.56 6.16
N THR A 249 33.43 7.77 4.95
CA THR A 249 32.16 7.23 4.47
C THR A 249 32.43 6.31 3.28
N ILE A 250 31.83 5.13 3.32
CA ILE A 250 32.01 4.09 2.30
C ILE A 250 30.62 3.74 1.74
N ASP A 251 30.47 3.73 0.42
CA ASP A 251 29.26 3.35 -0.30
C ASP A 251 29.49 2.00 -1.01
N VAL A 252 28.58 1.05 -0.77
CA VAL A 252 28.61 -0.26 -1.45
C VAL A 252 27.97 -0.13 -2.83
N VAL A 253 28.77 -0.41 -3.87
CA VAL A 253 28.34 -0.26 -5.26
C VAL A 253 27.29 -1.30 -5.62
N ASP A 254 26.08 -0.82 -5.95
CA ASP A 254 24.94 -1.62 -6.42
C ASP A 254 24.71 -2.88 -5.56
N LEU A 255 24.64 -2.69 -4.23
CA LEU A 255 24.57 -3.78 -3.24
C LEU A 255 23.66 -4.95 -3.65
N TYR A 256 22.39 -4.70 -3.98
CA TYR A 256 21.43 -5.77 -4.25
C TYR A 256 21.78 -6.60 -5.51
N PRO A 257 22.01 -6.00 -6.69
CA PRO A 257 22.52 -6.73 -7.85
C PRO A 257 23.83 -7.51 -7.59
N SER A 258 24.70 -7.00 -6.71
CA SER A 258 26.03 -7.57 -6.46
C SER A 258 26.03 -8.80 -5.53
N ILE A 259 24.92 -9.10 -4.85
CA ILE A 259 24.80 -10.31 -4.00
C ILE A 259 24.39 -11.50 -4.85
N LEU A 260 25.34 -12.38 -5.17
CA LEU A 260 25.07 -13.64 -5.87
C LEU A 260 24.21 -14.56 -5.00
N HIS A 261 23.27 -15.29 -5.63
CA HIS A 261 22.29 -16.11 -4.90
C HIS A 261 22.96 -17.12 -3.96
N ASN A 262 23.96 -17.85 -4.46
CA ASN A 262 24.65 -18.88 -3.68
C ASN A 262 25.43 -18.29 -2.50
N ASP A 263 26.10 -17.15 -2.71
CA ASP A 263 26.90 -16.48 -1.68
C ASP A 263 25.99 -15.97 -0.56
N GLY A 264 24.90 -15.30 -0.92
CA GLY A 264 23.97 -14.78 0.08
C GLY A 264 23.15 -15.87 0.79
N ILE A 265 22.78 -16.96 0.11
CA ILE A 265 22.16 -18.13 0.78
C ILE A 265 23.14 -18.81 1.74
N SER A 266 24.42 -18.90 1.35
CA SER A 266 25.47 -19.47 2.20
C SER A 266 25.72 -18.61 3.43
N ALA A 267 25.84 -17.29 3.25
CA ALA A 267 25.97 -16.33 4.35
C ALA A 267 24.76 -16.40 5.29
N LEU A 268 23.54 -16.46 4.74
CA LEU A 268 22.31 -16.62 5.51
C LEU A 268 22.32 -17.89 6.36
N ARG A 269 22.71 -19.02 5.78
CA ARG A 269 22.81 -20.31 6.47
C ARG A 269 23.80 -20.27 7.62
N THR A 270 24.99 -19.72 7.39
CA THR A 270 26.04 -19.53 8.39
C THR A 270 25.53 -18.67 9.54
N PHE A 271 24.98 -17.51 9.22
CA PHE A 271 24.51 -16.53 10.19
C PHE A 271 23.40 -17.04 11.11
N LEU A 272 22.43 -17.79 10.57
CA LEU A 272 21.34 -18.38 11.35
C LEU A 272 21.82 -19.56 12.21
N SER A 273 22.77 -20.34 11.70
CA SER A 273 23.34 -21.48 12.41
C SER A 273 24.14 -21.04 13.64
N GLU A 274 24.92 -19.96 13.53
CA GLU A 274 25.63 -19.32 14.66
C GLU A 274 24.69 -18.79 15.75
N ARG A 275 23.44 -18.52 15.40
CA ARG A 275 22.38 -18.07 16.32
C ARG A 275 21.54 -19.21 16.87
N HIS A 276 21.99 -20.44 16.70
CA HIS A 276 21.35 -21.64 17.23
C HIS A 276 19.91 -21.85 16.74
N VAL A 277 19.58 -21.32 15.55
CA VAL A 277 18.30 -21.62 14.89
C VAL A 277 18.27 -23.10 14.50
N PRO A 278 17.18 -23.84 14.74
CA PRO A 278 17.11 -25.26 14.40
C PRO A 278 17.44 -25.52 12.94
N ARG A 279 18.27 -26.54 12.67
CA ARG A 279 18.76 -26.85 11.31
C ARG A 279 17.64 -27.02 10.28
N ALA A 280 16.52 -27.64 10.69
CA ALA A 280 15.35 -27.79 9.84
C ALA A 280 14.76 -26.41 9.43
N SER A 281 14.63 -25.49 10.38
CA SER A 281 14.16 -24.12 10.12
C SER A 281 15.15 -23.33 9.27
N VAL A 282 16.46 -23.45 9.51
CA VAL A 282 17.50 -22.83 8.65
C VAL A 282 17.35 -23.29 7.21
N ASN A 283 17.22 -24.60 7.00
CA ASN A 283 17.02 -25.16 5.65
C ASN A 283 15.71 -24.64 5.04
N GLY A 284 14.60 -24.64 5.79
CA GLY A 284 13.32 -24.12 5.29
C GLY A 284 13.37 -22.64 4.90
N ILE A 285 14.03 -21.80 5.71
CA ILE A 285 14.23 -20.37 5.41
C ILE A 285 15.10 -20.20 4.15
N CYS A 286 16.17 -20.99 4.02
CA CYS A 286 17.02 -20.98 2.83
C CYS A 286 16.27 -21.43 1.57
N ASP A 287 15.48 -22.51 1.65
CA ASP A 287 14.67 -23.03 0.53
C ASP A 287 13.66 -21.96 0.06
N MET A 288 12.99 -21.26 0.99
CA MET A 288 12.07 -20.16 0.65
C MET A 288 12.80 -18.97 0.02
N CYS A 289 13.94 -18.57 0.59
CA CYS A 289 14.80 -17.51 0.07
C CYS A 289 15.26 -17.82 -1.37
N GLU A 290 15.66 -19.06 -1.62
CA GLU A 290 16.11 -19.53 -2.92
C GLU A 290 15.01 -19.40 -3.98
N ILE A 291 13.76 -19.78 -3.68
CA ILE A 291 12.64 -19.57 -4.61
C ILE A 291 12.43 -18.08 -4.88
N VAL A 292 12.44 -17.23 -3.85
CA VAL A 292 12.23 -15.78 -4.01
C VAL A 292 13.31 -15.15 -4.91
N LEU A 293 14.57 -15.62 -4.81
CA LEU A 293 15.69 -15.15 -5.62
C LEU A 293 15.67 -15.70 -7.05
N LYS A 294 15.46 -17.01 -7.22
CA LYS A 294 15.58 -17.72 -8.51
C LYS A 294 14.31 -17.72 -9.36
N ARG A 295 13.15 -17.33 -8.80
CA ARG A 295 11.86 -17.28 -9.49
C ARG A 295 11.29 -15.86 -9.55
N ASN A 296 12.16 -14.86 -9.63
CA ASN A 296 11.76 -13.47 -9.77
C ASN A 296 11.42 -13.14 -11.24
N VAL A 297 10.18 -13.46 -11.64
CA VAL A 297 9.66 -13.13 -12.98
C VAL A 297 8.86 -11.82 -12.93
N PHE A 298 9.14 -10.92 -13.89
CA PHE A 298 8.46 -9.64 -14.00
C PHE A 298 8.16 -9.24 -15.46
N GLU A 299 7.19 -8.35 -15.62
CA GLU A 299 6.77 -7.77 -16.90
C GLU A 299 7.45 -6.41 -17.13
N PHE A 300 8.01 -6.20 -18.32
CA PHE A 300 8.39 -4.90 -18.85
C PHE A 300 7.97 -4.78 -20.32
N ASN A 301 7.31 -3.68 -20.70
CA ASN A 301 6.88 -3.45 -22.09
C ASN A 301 6.14 -4.64 -22.74
N SER A 302 5.30 -5.34 -21.97
CA SER A 302 4.57 -6.54 -22.39
C SER A 302 5.42 -7.77 -22.74
N GLU A 303 6.70 -7.77 -22.36
CA GLU A 303 7.59 -8.93 -22.33
C GLU A 303 7.87 -9.37 -20.89
N PHE A 304 8.24 -10.64 -20.71
CA PHE A 304 8.54 -11.23 -19.40
C PHE A 304 10.01 -11.58 -19.27
N PHE A 305 10.57 -11.28 -18.10
CA PHE A 305 11.98 -11.49 -17.79
C PHE A 305 12.12 -12.21 -16.46
N LEU A 306 13.11 -13.08 -16.37
CA LEU A 306 13.57 -13.71 -15.14
C LEU A 306 14.90 -13.10 -14.73
N GLN A 307 15.02 -12.67 -13.47
CA GLN A 307 16.32 -12.29 -12.92
C GLN A 307 17.11 -13.53 -12.50
N THR A 308 18.26 -13.75 -13.13
CA THR A 308 19.13 -14.92 -12.92
C THR A 308 20.26 -14.66 -11.93
N SER A 309 20.61 -13.39 -11.70
CA SER A 309 21.67 -12.98 -10.77
C SER A 309 21.27 -11.75 -9.95
N GLY A 310 21.84 -11.64 -8.74
CA GLY A 310 21.55 -10.56 -7.82
C GLY A 310 20.20 -10.68 -7.09
N THR A 311 19.97 -9.78 -6.15
CA THR A 311 18.69 -9.65 -5.44
C THR A 311 17.81 -8.60 -6.11
N ALA A 312 16.56 -8.96 -6.43
CA ALA A 312 15.60 -8.04 -7.01
C ALA A 312 15.28 -6.86 -6.07
N ILE A 313 15.45 -5.64 -6.55
CA ILE A 313 15.10 -4.42 -5.80
C ILE A 313 13.58 -4.33 -5.72
N GLY A 314 13.01 -4.45 -4.52
CA GLY A 314 11.56 -4.34 -4.27
C GLY A 314 10.91 -5.59 -3.67
N THR A 315 11.65 -6.68 -3.51
CA THR A 315 11.21 -7.83 -2.70
C THR A 315 11.29 -7.50 -1.21
N LYS A 316 10.35 -8.02 -0.39
CA LYS A 316 10.22 -7.64 1.02
C LYS A 316 11.40 -8.08 1.88
N MET A 317 11.98 -9.24 1.57
CA MET A 317 13.11 -9.80 2.33
C MET A 317 14.46 -9.16 2.00
N ALA A 318 14.57 -8.42 0.89
CA ALA A 318 15.86 -7.93 0.40
C ALA A 318 16.63 -7.12 1.45
N PRO A 319 16.04 -6.15 2.18
CA PRO A 319 16.79 -5.36 3.17
C PRO A 319 17.35 -6.21 4.31
N ALA A 320 16.56 -7.14 4.86
CA ALA A 320 17.03 -8.03 5.93
C ALA A 320 18.12 -8.98 5.43
N TYR A 321 17.90 -9.57 4.26
CA TYR A 321 18.84 -10.48 3.60
C TYR A 321 20.19 -9.79 3.31
N ALA A 322 20.17 -8.59 2.73
CA ALA A 322 21.38 -7.83 2.43
C ALA A 322 22.13 -7.42 3.69
N ASN A 323 21.42 -7.03 4.76
CA ASN A 323 22.04 -6.73 6.05
C ASN A 323 22.75 -7.95 6.64
N ILE A 324 22.14 -9.13 6.57
CA ILE A 324 22.73 -10.39 7.06
C ILE A 324 23.96 -10.78 6.23
N PHE A 325 23.86 -10.75 4.91
CA PHE A 325 24.98 -11.02 4.02
C PHE A 325 26.17 -10.09 4.32
N MET A 326 25.91 -8.78 4.38
CA MET A 326 26.93 -7.80 4.72
C MET A 326 27.47 -8.01 6.13
N GLY A 327 26.65 -8.37 7.12
CA GLY A 327 27.12 -8.63 8.48
C GLY A 327 28.11 -9.80 8.56
N VAL A 328 27.91 -10.87 7.78
CA VAL A 328 28.86 -11.99 7.67
C VAL A 328 30.13 -11.54 6.96
N LEU A 329 29.99 -10.88 5.81
CA LEU A 329 31.12 -10.38 5.03
C LEU A 329 32.00 -9.42 5.85
N GLU A 330 31.40 -8.42 6.49
CA GLU A 330 32.08 -7.43 7.34
C GLU A 330 32.85 -8.07 8.48
N ARG A 331 32.26 -9.05 9.16
CA ARG A 331 32.94 -9.77 10.24
C ARG A 331 34.21 -10.43 9.74
N ASP A 332 34.13 -11.14 8.62
CA ASP A 332 35.26 -11.88 8.06
C ASP A 332 36.34 -10.92 7.53
N LEU A 333 35.94 -9.82 6.88
CA LEU A 333 36.83 -8.74 6.44
C LEU A 333 37.58 -8.09 7.60
N LEU A 334 36.86 -7.68 8.65
CA LEU A 334 37.44 -7.00 9.81
C LEU A 334 38.29 -7.95 10.67
N ALA A 335 37.99 -9.25 10.66
CA ALA A 335 38.83 -10.26 11.30
C ALA A 335 40.16 -10.45 10.56
N ALA A 336 40.13 -10.49 9.23
CA ALA A 336 41.31 -10.69 8.39
C ALA A 336 42.18 -9.43 8.19
N SER A 337 41.64 -8.23 8.44
CA SER A 337 42.39 -6.98 8.28
C SER A 337 43.49 -6.80 9.33
N SER A 338 44.68 -6.40 8.88
CA SER A 338 45.82 -6.07 9.77
C SER A 338 45.60 -4.79 10.58
N PHE A 339 44.90 -3.81 10.01
CA PHE A 339 44.54 -2.56 10.67
C PHE A 339 43.03 -2.43 10.72
N LYS A 340 42.49 -2.19 11.91
CA LYS A 340 41.04 -2.15 12.12
C LYS A 340 40.59 -0.72 12.37
N PRO A 341 39.42 -0.34 11.83
CA PRO A 341 38.80 0.91 12.19
C PRO A 341 38.39 0.92 13.66
N GLU A 342 38.43 2.10 14.27
CA GLU A 342 37.96 2.30 15.65
C GLU A 342 36.45 2.12 15.74
N VAL A 343 35.74 2.58 14.69
CA VAL A 343 34.29 2.52 14.57
C VAL A 343 33.91 2.02 13.19
N TRP A 344 32.91 1.13 13.11
CA TRP A 344 32.33 0.64 11.87
C TRP A 344 30.81 0.53 12.01
N PHE A 345 30.10 1.47 11.40
CA PHE A 345 28.64 1.55 11.43
C PHE A 345 28.09 1.49 10.01
N ARG A 346 26.99 0.77 9.79
CA ARG A 346 26.39 0.57 8.48
C ARG A 346 24.88 0.73 8.51
N PHE A 347 24.39 1.58 7.63
CA PHE A 347 22.97 1.68 7.27
C PHE A 347 22.78 1.12 5.86
N ILE A 348 22.37 -0.14 5.76
CA ILE A 348 22.19 -0.86 4.49
C ILE A 348 23.47 -0.86 3.63
N ASP A 349 23.60 0.06 2.68
CA ASP A 349 24.69 0.26 1.71
C ASP A 349 25.66 1.38 2.10
N ASP A 350 25.27 2.29 2.99
CA ASP A 350 26.12 3.36 3.51
C ASP A 350 26.86 2.91 4.78
N ILE A 351 28.19 3.06 4.80
CA ILE A 351 29.05 2.76 5.96
C ILE A 351 29.72 4.03 6.45
N PHE A 352 29.72 4.24 7.76
CA PHE A 352 30.49 5.25 8.47
C PHE A 352 31.61 4.59 9.27
N MET A 353 32.81 5.14 9.15
CA MET A 353 34.02 4.59 9.76
C MET A 353 34.90 5.71 10.35
N ILE A 354 35.56 5.43 11.48
CA ILE A 354 36.63 6.27 12.04
C ILE A 354 37.95 5.53 11.92
N TRP A 355 38.94 6.17 11.32
CA TRP A 355 40.22 5.57 11.00
C TRP A 355 41.41 6.32 11.62
N THR A 356 42.18 5.64 12.45
CA THR A 356 43.27 6.22 13.27
C THR A 356 44.68 5.81 12.81
N HIS A 357 44.81 5.12 11.68
CA HIS A 357 46.09 4.54 11.23
C HIS A 357 46.76 5.34 10.10
N GLY A 358 46.30 6.56 9.83
CA GLY A 358 46.82 7.40 8.75
C GLY A 358 46.36 6.98 7.34
N ARG A 359 46.65 7.85 6.36
CA ARG A 359 46.10 7.77 4.99
C ARG A 359 46.62 6.56 4.20
N GLU A 360 47.91 6.25 4.26
CA GLU A 360 48.49 5.16 3.46
C GLU A 360 47.87 3.81 3.82
N LYS A 361 47.75 3.53 5.12
CA LYS A 361 47.10 2.31 5.62
C LYS A 361 45.61 2.30 5.32
N LEU A 362 44.94 3.45 5.30
CA LEU A 362 43.55 3.55 4.84
C LEU A 362 43.44 3.09 3.38
N MET A 363 44.31 3.57 2.49
CA MET A 363 44.29 3.18 1.08
C MET A 363 44.53 1.67 0.90
N HIS A 364 45.47 1.10 1.67
CA HIS A 364 45.71 -0.34 1.65
C HIS A 364 44.50 -1.14 2.16
N PHE A 365 43.85 -0.67 3.22
CA PHE A 365 42.62 -1.27 3.72
C PHE A 365 41.50 -1.23 2.66
N LEU A 366 41.33 -0.11 1.96
CA LEU A 366 40.33 0.03 0.89
C LEU A 366 40.62 -0.90 -0.31
N GLN A 367 41.90 -1.08 -0.65
CA GLN A 367 42.31 -2.06 -1.67
C GLN A 367 42.00 -3.49 -1.22
N PHE A 368 42.31 -3.82 0.04
CA PHE A 368 42.04 -5.12 0.63
C PHE A 368 40.54 -5.46 0.60
N ILE A 369 39.65 -4.60 1.13
CA ILE A 369 38.21 -4.88 1.15
C ILE A 369 37.62 -5.01 -0.27
N ASN A 370 38.15 -4.26 -1.24
CA ASN A 370 37.74 -4.37 -2.65
C ASN A 370 38.27 -5.64 -3.35
N SER A 371 39.31 -6.27 -2.81
CA SER A 371 39.84 -7.55 -3.32
C SER A 371 39.16 -8.77 -2.70
N ALA A 372 38.49 -8.60 -1.56
CA ALA A 372 38.00 -9.71 -0.76
C ALA A 372 36.75 -10.40 -1.32
N HIS A 373 35.97 -9.72 -2.17
CA HIS A 373 34.82 -10.32 -2.85
C HIS A 373 34.82 -9.94 -4.34
N PRO A 374 34.51 -10.88 -5.27
CA PRO A 374 34.52 -10.61 -6.70
C PRO A 374 33.49 -9.53 -7.09
N CYS A 375 32.24 -9.65 -6.62
CA CYS A 375 31.14 -8.76 -7.02
C CYS A 375 30.90 -7.54 -6.10
N ILE A 376 31.15 -7.64 -4.80
CA ILE A 376 30.92 -6.52 -3.86
C ILE A 376 32.11 -5.57 -3.92
N LYS A 377 31.84 -4.32 -4.27
CA LYS A 377 32.83 -3.24 -4.37
C LYS A 377 32.42 -2.04 -3.52
N PHE A 378 33.41 -1.29 -3.09
CA PHE A 378 33.29 -0.18 -2.16
C PHE A 378 33.90 1.08 -2.78
N THR A 379 33.15 2.18 -2.74
CA THR A 379 33.68 3.53 -2.99
C THR A 379 33.81 4.27 -1.67
N CYS A 380 34.75 5.21 -1.58
CA CYS A 380 35.11 5.84 -0.32
C CYS A 380 35.28 7.35 -0.50
N ASP A 381 34.79 8.11 0.47
CA ASP A 381 35.10 9.51 0.69
C ASP A 381 35.63 9.67 2.13
N TYR A 382 36.65 10.50 2.32
CA TYR A 382 37.29 10.65 3.62
C TYR A 382 37.81 12.06 3.85
N SER A 383 37.75 12.51 5.09
CA SER A 383 38.16 13.86 5.49
C SER A 383 38.64 13.89 6.93
N LEU A 384 39.55 14.83 7.22
CA LEU A 384 39.96 15.17 8.59
C LEU A 384 38.99 16.15 9.26
N SER A 385 38.16 16.86 8.48
CA SER A 385 37.31 17.92 9.00
C SER A 385 35.85 17.51 9.10
N SER A 386 35.28 17.01 8.00
CA SER A 386 33.87 16.63 7.95
C SER A 386 33.53 15.70 6.81
N VAL A 387 32.55 14.81 7.04
CA VAL A 387 31.95 13.91 6.04
C VAL A 387 30.43 13.93 6.12
N HIS A 388 29.76 13.34 5.13
CA HIS A 388 28.31 13.25 5.07
C HIS A 388 27.85 11.80 5.18
N PHE A 389 27.03 11.50 6.20
CA PHE A 389 26.44 10.18 6.39
C PHE A 389 24.94 10.33 6.61
N LEU A 390 24.12 9.62 5.81
CA LEU A 390 22.66 9.80 5.77
C LEU A 390 22.27 11.27 5.50
N ASP A 391 21.52 11.87 6.42
CA ASP A 391 21.11 13.28 6.45
C ASP A 391 21.91 14.11 7.48
N VAL A 392 23.10 13.64 7.87
CA VAL A 392 23.96 14.27 8.87
C VAL A 392 25.32 14.64 8.27
N GLN A 393 25.75 15.87 8.51
CA GLN A 393 27.14 16.26 8.36
C GLN A 393 27.84 16.02 9.70
N VAL A 394 28.85 15.16 9.70
CA VAL A 394 29.64 14.80 10.88
C VAL A 394 30.96 15.53 10.79
N SER A 395 31.33 16.27 11.82
CA SER A 395 32.58 17.03 11.89
C SER A 395 33.26 16.83 13.25
N THR A 396 34.57 17.00 13.30
CA THR A 396 35.33 16.98 14.56
C THR A 396 35.46 18.38 15.14
N SER A 397 35.15 18.56 16.43
CA SER A 397 35.39 19.83 17.14
C SER A 397 36.84 19.97 17.60
N GLN A 398 37.20 21.18 18.05
CA GLN A 398 38.55 21.52 18.50
C GLN A 398 39.02 20.73 19.73
N ASP A 399 38.09 20.22 20.54
CA ASP A 399 38.31 19.36 21.70
C ASP A 399 38.31 17.86 21.35
N GLY A 400 38.22 17.51 20.06
CA GLY A 400 38.16 16.12 19.59
C GLY A 400 36.77 15.49 19.68
N GLY A 401 35.76 16.23 20.16
CA GLY A 401 34.37 15.77 20.14
C GLY A 401 33.78 15.67 18.73
N ILE A 402 32.63 15.02 18.61
CA ILE A 402 31.89 14.94 17.35
C ILE A 402 30.75 15.94 17.36
N VAL A 403 30.71 16.78 16.31
CA VAL A 403 29.67 17.76 16.07
C VAL A 403 28.88 17.35 14.84
N THR A 404 27.55 17.44 14.96
CA THR A 404 26.60 17.07 13.91
C THR A 404 25.77 18.28 13.47
N ASP A 405 25.46 18.33 12.17
CA ASP A 405 24.59 19.33 11.53
C ASP A 405 23.73 18.64 10.45
N LEU A 406 22.62 19.26 10.07
CA LEU A 406 21.74 18.77 9.01
C LEU A 406 22.44 18.85 7.65
N TYR A 407 22.61 17.70 7.00
CA TYR A 407 23.04 17.63 5.61
C TYR A 407 21.84 17.49 4.67
N THR A 408 21.85 18.27 3.58
CA THR A 408 20.90 18.12 2.49
C THR A 408 21.66 18.04 1.16
N LYS A 409 21.33 17.05 0.33
CA LYS A 409 21.97 16.88 -0.97
C LYS A 409 21.70 18.08 -1.87
N PRO A 410 22.65 18.50 -2.73
CA PRO A 410 22.46 19.62 -3.65
C PRO A 410 21.25 19.46 -4.60
N THR A 411 20.82 18.23 -4.87
CA THR A 411 19.66 17.93 -5.72
C THR A 411 18.32 17.99 -4.98
N ASP A 412 18.29 18.23 -3.67
CA ASP A 412 17.03 18.36 -2.94
C ASP A 412 16.33 19.66 -3.33
N THR A 413 15.10 19.51 -3.81
CA THR A 413 14.29 20.64 -4.28
C THR A 413 13.45 21.27 -3.16
N HIS A 414 13.57 20.77 -1.93
CA HIS A 414 12.84 21.18 -0.73
C HIS A 414 11.32 21.26 -0.96
N GLN A 415 10.78 20.30 -1.71
CA GLN A 415 9.36 20.27 -2.08
C GLN A 415 8.44 19.80 -0.94
N PHE A 416 8.42 20.54 0.16
CA PHE A 416 7.46 20.32 1.25
C PHE A 416 6.02 20.42 0.75
N LEU A 417 5.08 19.78 1.43
CA LEU A 417 3.68 19.79 1.03
C LEU A 417 3.15 21.23 0.83
N LEU A 418 2.43 21.55 -0.25
CA LEU A 418 1.88 22.89 -0.45
C LEU A 418 0.83 23.24 0.62
N ALA A 419 0.82 24.49 1.10
CA ALA A 419 -0.16 24.96 2.08
C ALA A 419 -1.61 24.88 1.56
N THR A 420 -1.79 25.03 0.25
CA THR A 420 -3.07 24.93 -0.48
C THR A 420 -3.44 23.50 -0.86
N SER A 421 -2.62 22.50 -0.52
CA SER A 421 -2.91 21.10 -0.85
C SER A 421 -4.14 20.58 -0.10
N CYS A 422 -4.80 19.59 -0.72
CA CYS A 422 -5.95 18.86 -0.18
C CYS A 422 -5.52 17.84 0.89
N HIS A 423 -5.00 18.33 2.01
CA HIS A 423 -4.67 17.53 3.19
C HIS A 423 -5.32 18.13 4.44
N PRO A 424 -5.59 17.32 5.47
CA PRO A 424 -6.07 17.82 6.75
C PRO A 424 -5.18 18.96 7.28
N ASN A 425 -5.81 20.00 7.84
CA ASN A 425 -5.08 21.17 8.34
C ASN A 425 -4.07 20.82 9.43
N HIS A 426 -4.35 19.79 10.25
CA HIS A 426 -3.41 19.34 11.28
C HIS A 426 -2.13 18.74 10.67
N THR A 427 -2.21 18.03 9.54
CA THR A 427 -1.04 17.50 8.82
C THR A 427 -0.15 18.63 8.31
N LYS A 428 -0.77 19.68 7.72
CA LYS A 428 -0.01 20.85 7.26
C LYS A 428 0.63 21.59 8.45
N ARG A 429 -0.10 21.74 9.56
CA ARG A 429 0.41 22.37 10.79
C ARG A 429 1.52 21.56 11.46
N SER A 430 1.55 20.24 11.34
CA SER A 430 2.57 19.42 11.98
C SER A 430 3.91 19.44 11.26
N ILE A 431 3.94 19.72 9.94
CA ILE A 431 5.18 19.70 9.14
C ILE A 431 6.26 20.65 9.70
N PRO A 432 6.00 21.95 9.96
CA PRO A 432 7.02 22.83 10.52
C PRO A 432 7.54 22.33 11.89
N TYR A 433 6.63 21.86 12.75
CA TYR A 433 6.95 21.35 14.08
C TYR A 433 7.84 20.09 14.00
N SER A 434 7.46 19.10 13.18
CA SER A 434 8.21 17.84 13.09
C SER A 434 9.56 18.00 12.39
N GLN A 435 9.66 18.88 11.40
CA GLN A 435 10.94 19.19 10.75
C GLN A 435 11.86 19.99 11.68
N ALA A 436 11.33 20.94 12.47
CA ALA A 436 12.11 21.64 13.48
C ALA A 436 12.63 20.67 14.57
N LEU A 437 11.79 19.74 15.05
CA LEU A 437 12.25 18.69 15.96
C LEU A 437 13.35 17.82 15.36
N ARG A 438 13.25 17.45 14.07
CA ARG A 438 14.30 16.71 13.38
C ARG A 438 15.61 17.51 13.36
N ILE A 439 15.56 18.79 13.03
CA ILE A 439 16.74 19.68 13.07
C ILE A 439 17.36 19.71 14.47
N LEU A 440 16.55 19.86 15.51
CA LEU A 440 17.01 19.91 16.90
C LEU A 440 17.66 18.60 17.37
N ARG A 441 17.20 17.45 16.87
CA ARG A 441 17.81 16.16 17.16
C ARG A 441 19.15 15.96 16.44
N ILE A 442 19.28 16.51 15.23
CA ILE A 442 20.47 16.34 14.38
C ILE A 442 21.57 17.33 14.74
N CYS A 443 21.26 18.56 15.12
CA CYS A 443 22.28 19.57 15.37
C CYS A 443 22.84 19.47 16.80
N SER A 444 24.17 19.41 16.96
CA SER A 444 24.80 19.44 18.29
C SER A 444 24.69 20.82 18.98
N SER A 445 24.69 21.91 18.21
CA SER A 445 24.58 23.29 18.73
C SER A 445 23.18 23.87 18.50
N ILE A 446 22.68 24.57 19.52
CA ILE A 446 21.39 25.26 19.46
C ILE A 446 21.42 26.46 18.52
N GLU A 447 22.58 27.12 18.37
CA GLU A 447 22.80 28.22 17.41
C GLU A 447 22.68 27.71 15.97
N THR A 448 23.35 26.60 15.65
CA THR A 448 23.23 25.93 14.35
C THR A 448 21.79 25.47 14.10
N ALA A 449 21.14 24.86 15.09
CA ALA A 449 19.75 24.45 14.97
C ALA A 449 18.80 25.62 14.70
N ARG A 450 19.02 26.79 15.31
CA ARG A 450 18.26 28.01 15.03
C ARG A 450 18.44 28.47 13.60
N GLU A 451 19.68 28.45 13.09
CA GLU A 451 19.95 28.84 11.71
C GLU A 451 19.31 27.89 10.69
N ARG A 452 19.42 26.58 10.91
CA ARG A 452 18.73 25.57 10.09
C ARG A 452 17.21 25.72 10.16
N CYS A 453 16.64 26.07 11.31
CA CYS A 453 15.22 26.37 11.44
C CYS A 453 14.78 27.64 10.68
N ARG A 454 15.66 28.65 10.56
CA ARG A 454 15.38 29.82 9.70
C ARG A 454 15.31 29.42 8.23
N GLN A 455 16.27 28.62 7.75
CA GLN A 455 16.27 28.08 6.39
C GLN A 455 15.01 27.24 6.11
N LEU A 456 14.64 26.34 7.03
CA LEU A 456 13.39 25.58 6.97
C LEU A 456 12.17 26.50 6.85
N SER A 457 12.14 27.58 7.63
CA SER A 457 11.04 28.53 7.61
C SER A 457 10.92 29.20 6.25
N ASP A 458 12.03 29.62 5.65
CA ASP A 458 12.04 30.21 4.30
C ASP A 458 11.55 29.23 3.23
N TYR A 459 11.95 27.96 3.30
CA TYR A 459 11.43 26.94 2.40
C TYR A 459 9.92 26.78 2.53
N LEU A 460 9.39 26.70 3.75
CA LEU A 460 7.95 26.59 3.99
C LEU A 460 7.17 27.83 3.53
N LEU A 461 7.72 29.03 3.72
CA LEU A 461 7.12 30.27 3.23
C LEU A 461 6.95 30.27 1.71
N ARG A 462 7.98 29.80 0.96
CA ARG A 462 7.89 29.64 -0.51
C ARG A 462 6.83 28.63 -0.93
N ARG A 463 6.44 27.70 -0.06
CA ARG A 463 5.35 26.73 -0.27
C ARG A 463 3.97 27.26 0.14
N GLY A 464 3.87 28.55 0.47
CA GLY A 464 2.63 29.25 0.80
C GLY A 464 2.21 29.16 2.27
N TYR A 465 3.11 28.75 3.17
CA TYR A 465 2.80 28.72 4.61
C TYR A 465 2.75 30.12 5.20
N ASN A 466 1.90 30.31 6.20
CA ASN A 466 1.83 31.58 6.93
C ASN A 466 3.00 31.71 7.91
N ARG A 467 3.75 32.82 7.83
CA ARG A 467 4.93 33.11 8.67
C ARG A 467 4.68 32.96 10.16
N ARG A 468 3.61 33.56 10.69
CA ARG A 468 3.30 33.49 12.13
C ARG A 468 3.06 32.05 12.58
N ARG A 469 2.35 31.25 11.77
CA ARG A 469 2.08 29.84 12.09
C ARG A 469 3.34 28.99 12.04
N VAL A 470 4.24 29.22 11.08
CA VAL A 470 5.52 28.51 11.01
C VAL A 470 6.34 28.82 12.25
N GLN A 471 6.52 30.10 12.58
CA GLN A 471 7.28 30.52 13.76
C GLN A 471 6.73 29.91 15.04
N GLN A 472 5.41 29.98 15.28
CA GLN A 472 4.77 29.34 16.43
C GLN A 472 5.04 27.84 16.56
N GLN A 473 5.13 27.12 15.44
CA GLN A 473 5.44 25.69 15.47
C GLN A 473 6.93 25.41 15.69
N VAL A 474 7.81 26.26 15.16
CA VAL A 474 9.25 26.19 15.43
C VAL A 474 9.51 26.48 16.90
N ASP A 475 8.99 27.56 17.46
CA ASP A 475 9.16 27.94 18.87
C ASP A 475 8.68 26.81 19.80
N ARG A 476 7.49 26.25 19.51
CA ARG A 476 6.96 25.08 20.22
C ARG A 476 7.89 23.86 20.16
N ALA A 477 8.64 23.67 19.06
CA ALA A 477 9.61 22.57 18.96
C ALA A 477 10.78 22.79 19.91
N PHE A 478 11.30 24.02 20.02
CA PHE A 478 12.34 24.37 20.98
C PHE A 478 11.89 24.16 22.43
N GLU A 479 10.69 24.66 22.79
CA GLU A 479 10.11 24.49 24.13
C GLU A 479 9.96 23.01 24.53
N ASN A 480 9.42 22.21 23.60
CA ASN A 480 9.19 20.78 23.85
C ASN A 480 10.48 19.96 23.85
N PHE A 481 11.52 20.39 23.14
CA PHE A 481 12.81 19.69 23.13
C PHE A 481 13.55 19.86 24.46
N THR A 482 13.40 21.01 25.11
CA THR A 482 14.00 21.28 26.43
C THR A 482 13.30 20.59 27.60
N THR A 483 12.08 20.09 27.39
CA THR A 483 11.27 19.47 28.46
C THR A 483 11.37 17.94 28.39
N PRO A 484 11.75 17.22 29.48
CA PRO A 484 11.71 15.77 29.49
C PRO A 484 10.31 15.25 29.17
N MET A 485 10.16 14.48 28.09
CA MET A 485 8.87 13.89 27.75
C MET A 485 8.50 12.84 28.79
N THR A 486 7.44 13.07 29.55
CA THR A 486 6.84 12.03 30.37
C THR A 486 6.24 10.95 29.45
N PRO A 487 6.52 9.65 29.69
CA PRO A 487 5.91 8.60 28.90
C PRO A 487 4.39 8.66 29.06
N LYS A 488 3.68 8.87 27.95
CA LYS A 488 2.21 8.81 27.95
C LYS A 488 1.80 7.39 28.30
N ILE A 489 1.17 7.22 29.45
CA ILE A 489 0.55 5.96 29.84
C ILE A 489 -0.43 5.54 28.73
N SER A 490 -0.18 4.38 28.14
CA SER A 490 -1.00 3.77 27.11
C SER A 490 -2.39 3.48 27.68
N LYS A 491 -3.36 4.38 27.46
CA LYS A 491 -4.78 4.01 27.48
C LYS A 491 -4.97 2.96 26.38
N GLY A 492 -5.71 1.87 26.66
CA GLY A 492 -5.81 0.67 25.81
C GLY A 492 -6.04 0.93 24.31
N LYS A 493 -5.93 -0.13 23.48
CA LYS A 493 -5.95 -0.03 22.00
C LYS A 493 -7.07 0.91 21.49
N PRO A 494 -6.73 2.07 20.88
CA PRO A 494 -7.74 3.02 20.44
C PRO A 494 -8.51 2.46 19.23
N LEU A 495 -9.83 2.63 19.26
CA LEU A 495 -10.68 2.32 18.11
C LEU A 495 -10.54 3.42 17.06
N PHE A 496 -10.28 3.08 15.80
CA PHE A 496 -10.12 4.05 14.72
C PHE A 496 -11.33 4.08 13.79
N PHE A 497 -11.74 5.28 13.39
CA PHE A 497 -12.64 5.51 12.27
C PHE A 497 -11.86 6.15 11.11
N THR A 498 -11.52 5.33 10.12
CA THR A 498 -10.76 5.77 8.93
C THR A 498 -11.70 6.14 7.79
N VAL A 499 -11.65 7.40 7.34
CA VAL A 499 -12.38 7.90 6.16
C VAL A 499 -11.42 8.49 5.14
N GLN A 500 -11.75 8.43 3.84
CA GLN A 500 -10.99 9.17 2.84
C GLN A 500 -11.13 10.67 3.07
N TYR A 501 -10.02 11.40 3.15
CA TYR A 501 -10.08 12.83 3.43
C TYR A 501 -10.76 13.60 2.29
N HIS A 502 -11.74 14.42 2.66
CA HIS A 502 -12.30 15.46 1.81
C HIS A 502 -12.65 16.68 2.68
N PRO A 503 -12.34 17.92 2.26
CA PRO A 503 -12.60 19.11 3.07
C PRO A 503 -14.09 19.41 3.25
N ALA A 504 -14.95 18.90 2.37
CA ALA A 504 -16.41 19.02 2.52
C ALA A 504 -17.02 18.04 3.54
N LEU A 505 -16.23 17.16 4.16
CA LEU A 505 -16.72 16.24 5.17
C LEU A 505 -17.31 17.01 6.37
N PRO A 506 -18.37 16.49 7.00
CA PRO A 506 -18.87 17.05 8.25
C PRO A 506 -17.86 16.89 9.39
N ASP A 507 -18.13 17.54 10.53
CA ASP A 507 -17.35 17.33 11.75
C ASP A 507 -17.67 15.96 12.37
N ILE A 508 -17.16 14.90 11.73
CA ILE A 508 -17.34 13.52 12.16
C ILE A 508 -16.80 13.33 13.57
N LYS A 509 -15.67 13.96 13.93
CA LYS A 509 -15.12 13.87 15.29
C LYS A 509 -16.10 14.46 16.32
N GLY A 510 -16.70 15.60 16.02
CA GLY A 510 -17.75 16.20 16.83
C GLY A 510 -18.97 15.28 16.97
N ILE A 511 -19.44 14.69 15.86
CA ILE A 511 -20.56 13.73 15.84
C ILE A 511 -20.28 12.52 16.73
N LEU A 512 -19.12 11.87 16.56
CA LEU A 512 -18.74 10.69 17.35
C LEU A 512 -18.69 11.00 18.85
N THR A 513 -18.17 12.18 19.20
CA THR A 513 -18.05 12.64 20.60
C THR A 513 -19.43 12.98 21.19
N LYS A 514 -20.28 13.68 20.42
CA LYS A 514 -21.63 14.09 20.82
C LYS A 514 -22.51 12.90 21.18
N PHE A 515 -22.42 11.81 20.41
CA PHE A 515 -23.24 10.61 20.62
C PHE A 515 -22.56 9.53 21.45
N LEU A 516 -21.32 9.73 21.92
CA LEU A 516 -20.64 8.77 22.80
C LEU A 516 -21.48 8.40 24.05
N PRO A 517 -22.20 9.34 24.71
CA PRO A 517 -23.04 8.99 25.85
C PRO A 517 -24.15 7.98 25.53
N LEU A 518 -24.63 7.91 24.28
CA LEU A 518 -25.60 6.90 23.84
C LEU A 518 -24.98 5.50 23.88
N LEU A 519 -23.75 5.37 23.41
CA LEU A 519 -23.00 4.12 23.44
C LEU A 519 -22.72 3.67 24.89
N HIS A 520 -22.44 4.63 25.78
CA HIS A 520 -22.15 4.38 27.21
C HIS A 520 -23.38 4.07 28.07
N GLN A 521 -24.59 4.01 27.51
CA GLN A 521 -25.77 3.49 28.22
C GLN A 521 -25.68 1.96 28.44
N SER A 522 -24.85 1.28 27.66
CA SER A 522 -24.45 -0.11 27.90
C SER A 522 -23.17 -0.12 28.73
N ASP A 523 -23.21 -0.72 29.92
CA ASP A 523 -22.04 -0.85 30.80
C ASP A 523 -20.89 -1.58 30.09
N ARG A 524 -21.22 -2.60 29.30
CA ARG A 524 -20.27 -3.35 28.48
C ARG A 524 -19.57 -2.46 27.46
N LEU A 525 -20.32 -1.63 26.73
CA LEU A 525 -19.75 -0.70 25.74
C LEU A 525 -18.98 0.45 26.37
N LYS A 526 -19.37 0.88 27.56
CA LYS A 526 -18.63 1.87 28.35
C LYS A 526 -17.24 1.37 28.71
N LEU A 527 -17.11 0.08 29.00
CA LEU A 527 -15.82 -0.56 29.27
C LEU A 527 -15.04 -0.90 27.97
N ALA A 528 -15.72 -1.44 26.96
CA ALA A 528 -15.11 -1.82 25.68
C ALA A 528 -14.64 -0.62 24.84
N VAL A 529 -15.36 0.50 24.92
CA VAL A 529 -15.09 1.74 24.16
C VAL A 529 -15.14 2.94 25.13
N PRO A 530 -14.14 3.09 26.01
CA PRO A 530 -14.17 4.09 27.08
C PRO A 530 -14.01 5.54 26.60
N ALA A 531 -13.51 5.73 25.39
CA ALA A 531 -13.29 7.04 24.78
C ALA A 531 -13.84 7.09 23.36
N ALA A 532 -14.14 8.30 22.89
CA ALA A 532 -14.54 8.53 21.52
C ALA A 532 -13.49 7.96 20.54
N PRO A 533 -13.92 7.22 19.50
CA PRO A 533 -13.00 6.65 18.52
C PRO A 533 -12.14 7.71 17.84
N VAL A 534 -10.88 7.35 17.57
CA VAL A 534 -9.90 8.24 16.95
C VAL A 534 -10.19 8.35 15.47
N MET A 535 -10.44 9.58 15.02
CA MET A 535 -10.61 9.87 13.61
C MET A 535 -9.26 9.79 12.88
N SER A 536 -9.19 8.99 11.82
CA SER A 536 -8.03 8.90 10.93
C SER A 536 -8.47 9.14 9.48
N PHE A 537 -7.54 9.62 8.67
CA PHE A 537 -7.81 9.95 7.28
C PHE A 537 -6.93 9.12 6.35
N SER A 538 -7.55 8.50 5.34
CA SER A 538 -6.82 7.92 4.21
C SER A 538 -6.63 8.96 3.11
N GLN A 539 -5.51 8.87 2.38
CA GLN A 539 -5.18 9.82 1.32
C GLN A 539 -6.03 9.55 0.07
N PRO A 540 -6.74 10.55 -0.49
CA PRO A 540 -7.40 10.40 -1.78
C PRO A 540 -6.38 10.25 -2.93
N PRO A 541 -6.78 9.76 -4.12
CA PRO A 541 -5.91 9.72 -5.28
C PRO A 541 -5.27 11.10 -5.56
N ASN A 542 -3.95 11.15 -5.58
CA ASN A 542 -3.17 12.36 -5.82
C ASN A 542 -2.54 12.34 -7.22
N LEU A 543 -1.87 13.45 -7.60
CA LEU A 543 -1.25 13.59 -8.93
C LEU A 543 -0.17 12.53 -9.18
N LYS A 544 0.68 12.27 -8.17
CA LYS A 544 1.70 11.21 -8.21
C LYS A 544 1.09 9.85 -8.58
N ARG A 545 0.08 9.39 -7.85
CA ARG A 545 -0.59 8.10 -8.11
C ARG A 545 -1.33 8.07 -9.46
N SER A 546 -1.74 9.23 -9.94
CA SER A 546 -2.46 9.38 -11.20
C SER A 546 -1.55 9.32 -12.43
N LEU A 547 -0.35 9.89 -12.32
CA LEU A 547 0.59 10.09 -13.44
C LEU A 547 1.75 9.08 -13.42
N CYS A 548 2.28 8.73 -12.25
CA CYS A 548 3.37 7.77 -12.12
C CYS A 548 2.81 6.34 -12.01
N ARG A 549 2.93 5.55 -13.08
CA ARG A 549 2.42 4.16 -13.13
C ARG A 549 3.54 3.17 -13.42
N ALA A 550 3.73 2.14 -12.60
CA ALA A 550 4.76 1.12 -12.84
C ALA A 550 4.64 0.48 -14.25
N LYS A 551 3.43 0.10 -14.66
CA LYS A 551 3.14 -0.43 -16.00
C LYS A 551 3.08 0.70 -17.03
N LEU A 552 3.77 0.52 -18.17
CA LEU A 552 3.67 1.42 -19.31
C LEU A 552 2.25 1.41 -19.88
N LEU A 553 1.80 2.55 -20.40
CA LEU A 553 0.55 2.63 -21.14
C LEU A 553 0.64 1.76 -22.40
N ASP A 554 -0.41 1.03 -22.73
CA ASP A 554 -0.49 0.28 -23.97
C ASP A 554 -1.14 1.18 -25.03
N PRO A 555 -0.39 1.64 -26.08
CA PRO A 555 -0.93 2.54 -27.09
C PRO A 555 -2.20 1.98 -27.76
N SER A 556 -2.28 0.65 -27.93
CA SER A 556 -3.45 -0.01 -28.51
C SER A 556 -4.73 0.10 -27.65
N ARG A 557 -4.60 0.51 -26.38
CA ARG A 557 -5.69 0.65 -25.42
C ARG A 557 -6.09 2.09 -25.12
N VAL A 558 -5.26 3.07 -25.50
CA VAL A 558 -5.55 4.49 -25.28
C VAL A 558 -6.67 4.96 -26.23
N ASP A 559 -6.81 4.31 -27.39
CA ASP A 559 -7.85 4.57 -28.40
C ASP A 559 -9.25 4.01 -28.08
N LEU A 560 -9.55 3.72 -26.81
CA LEU A 560 -10.91 3.37 -26.40
C LEU A 560 -11.69 4.57 -25.82
N ASN A 561 -11.57 5.73 -26.47
CA ASN A 561 -12.79 6.47 -26.82
C ASN A 561 -13.51 5.72 -27.94
N MET A 562 -13.82 4.43 -27.73
CA MET A 562 -14.78 3.73 -28.56
C MET A 562 -16.03 4.56 -28.48
N ALA A 563 -16.51 5.06 -29.63
CA ALA A 563 -17.85 5.59 -29.76
C ALA A 563 -18.78 4.70 -28.91
N VAL A 564 -19.37 5.28 -27.87
CA VAL A 564 -20.16 4.52 -26.90
C VAL A 564 -21.35 3.96 -27.67
N VAL A 565 -21.21 2.72 -28.11
CA VAL A 565 -22.32 2.00 -28.72
C VAL A 565 -23.15 1.46 -27.56
N PRO A 566 -24.41 1.91 -27.39
CA PRO A 566 -25.30 1.38 -26.37
C PRO A 566 -25.38 -0.14 -26.46
N CYS A 567 -25.75 -0.80 -25.36
CA CYS A 567 -25.96 -2.25 -25.43
C CYS A 567 -26.98 -2.57 -26.54
N ARG A 568 -26.79 -3.68 -27.25
CA ARG A 568 -27.63 -4.06 -28.40
C ARG A 568 -28.24 -5.44 -28.19
N CYS A 569 -29.41 -5.67 -28.79
CA CYS A 569 -29.96 -7.01 -28.94
C CYS A 569 -29.00 -7.90 -29.73
N CYS A 570 -28.95 -9.20 -29.42
CA CYS A 570 -28.15 -10.13 -30.22
C CYS A 570 -28.81 -10.37 -31.59
N ALA A 571 -28.04 -10.82 -32.57
CA ALA A 571 -28.52 -11.12 -33.93
C ALA A 571 -29.40 -12.39 -34.03
N LYS A 572 -29.86 -12.97 -32.92
CA LYS A 572 -30.62 -14.24 -32.90
C LYS A 572 -32.13 -13.96 -32.93
N ASN A 573 -32.80 -14.34 -34.03
CA ASN A 573 -34.22 -14.05 -34.31
C ASN A 573 -35.25 -14.56 -33.28
N ARG A 574 -34.88 -15.46 -32.36
CA ARG A 574 -35.79 -16.02 -31.33
C ARG A 574 -35.32 -15.76 -29.90
N CYS A 575 -34.50 -14.74 -29.68
CA CYS A 575 -33.99 -14.45 -28.34
C CYS A 575 -35.08 -13.87 -27.42
N GLN A 576 -35.57 -14.68 -26.48
CA GLN A 576 -36.59 -14.27 -25.49
C GLN A 576 -36.14 -13.15 -24.52
N ILE A 577 -34.85 -12.84 -24.47
CA ILE A 577 -34.30 -11.79 -23.59
C ILE A 577 -34.28 -10.44 -24.31
N CYS A 578 -34.14 -10.42 -25.63
CA CYS A 578 -34.06 -9.16 -26.39
C CYS A 578 -35.36 -8.34 -26.26
N GLY A 579 -36.52 -8.98 -26.09
CA GLY A 579 -37.78 -8.28 -25.81
C GLY A 579 -37.86 -7.63 -24.42
N LEU A 580 -37.05 -8.10 -23.46
CA LEU A 580 -36.97 -7.55 -22.11
C LEU A 580 -35.85 -6.51 -21.97
N LEU A 581 -34.87 -6.51 -22.88
CA LEU A 581 -33.66 -5.70 -22.79
C LEU A 581 -33.90 -4.24 -23.19
N VAL A 582 -33.53 -3.32 -22.32
CA VAL A 582 -33.49 -1.88 -22.60
C VAL A 582 -32.09 -1.52 -23.08
N CYS A 583 -32.01 -1.01 -24.30
CA CYS A 583 -30.78 -0.61 -24.97
C CYS A 583 -30.55 0.88 -24.80
N SER A 584 -29.96 1.29 -23.68
CA SER A 584 -29.66 2.70 -23.35
C SER A 584 -28.28 2.81 -22.68
N ASP A 585 -27.59 3.92 -22.92
CA ASP A 585 -26.34 4.31 -22.27
C ASP A 585 -26.55 5.13 -20.99
N VAL A 586 -27.82 5.37 -20.61
CA VAL A 586 -28.22 6.04 -19.36
C VAL A 586 -29.26 5.20 -18.64
N VAL A 587 -29.13 5.11 -17.30
CA VAL A 587 -30.14 4.53 -16.40
C VAL A 587 -30.58 5.58 -15.38
N MET A 588 -31.88 5.68 -15.14
CA MET A 588 -32.47 6.57 -14.15
C MET A 588 -32.76 5.79 -12.86
N SER A 589 -32.45 6.38 -11.70
CA SER A 589 -32.96 5.91 -10.42
C SER A 589 -34.43 6.31 -10.30
N ASN A 590 -35.32 5.33 -10.23
CA ASN A 590 -36.76 5.58 -10.11
C ASN A 590 -37.16 6.16 -8.74
N PHE A 591 -36.30 6.03 -7.73
CA PHE A 591 -36.49 6.64 -6.42
C PHE A 591 -36.00 8.08 -6.39
N SER A 592 -34.75 8.33 -6.81
CA SER A 592 -34.12 9.66 -6.67
C SER A 592 -34.30 10.57 -7.89
N GLY A 593 -34.77 10.04 -9.01
CA GLY A 593 -34.89 10.76 -10.30
C GLY A 593 -33.55 11.09 -10.98
N LYS A 594 -32.42 10.61 -10.42
CA LYS A 594 -31.08 10.91 -10.95
C LYS A 594 -30.71 10.00 -12.11
N ASN A 595 -30.11 10.59 -13.15
CA ASN A 595 -29.59 9.89 -14.32
C ASN A 595 -28.12 9.52 -14.15
N PHE A 596 -27.77 8.28 -14.49
CA PHE A 596 -26.41 7.75 -14.43
C PHE A 596 -25.99 7.19 -15.78
N LYS A 597 -24.78 7.55 -16.23
CA LYS A 597 -24.19 7.00 -17.45
C LYS A 597 -23.75 5.55 -17.23
N CYS A 598 -24.19 4.66 -18.11
CA CYS A 598 -23.85 3.25 -18.11
C CYS A 598 -22.45 3.01 -18.70
N LYS A 599 -21.79 1.96 -18.22
CA LYS A 599 -20.52 1.44 -18.75
C LYS A 599 -20.74 0.13 -19.49
N ASN A 600 -21.72 0.14 -20.40
CA ASN A 600 -22.25 -1.05 -21.06
C ASN A 600 -21.87 -1.13 -22.55
N SER A 601 -20.84 -0.39 -22.98
CA SER A 601 -20.40 -0.34 -24.36
C SER A 601 -20.24 -1.74 -24.96
N SER A 602 -20.83 -1.94 -26.14
CA SER A 602 -20.77 -3.21 -26.90
C SER A 602 -21.34 -4.44 -26.16
N SER A 603 -22.17 -4.24 -25.14
CA SER A 603 -22.84 -5.34 -24.43
C SER A 603 -24.05 -5.84 -25.21
N THR A 604 -24.35 -7.12 -25.08
CA THR A 604 -25.52 -7.80 -25.65
C THR A 604 -26.10 -8.78 -24.65
N CYS A 605 -27.23 -9.40 -24.98
CA CYS A 605 -27.81 -10.43 -24.11
C CYS A 605 -26.93 -11.70 -23.95
N ASP A 606 -25.85 -11.86 -24.73
CA ASP A 606 -24.84 -12.94 -24.59
C ASP A 606 -23.67 -12.52 -23.69
N SER A 607 -23.70 -11.30 -23.14
CA SER A 607 -22.54 -10.78 -22.42
C SER A 607 -22.27 -11.54 -21.13
N LEU A 608 -20.99 -11.76 -20.90
CA LEU A 608 -20.46 -12.31 -19.67
C LEU A 608 -20.07 -11.16 -18.73
N TRP A 609 -20.11 -11.43 -17.43
CA TRP A 609 -19.66 -10.53 -16.37
C TRP A 609 -20.28 -9.14 -16.45
N VAL A 610 -21.59 -9.07 -16.23
CA VAL A 610 -22.35 -7.81 -16.29
C VAL A 610 -23.05 -7.51 -14.98
N ILE A 611 -23.25 -6.21 -14.73
CA ILE A 611 -24.21 -5.70 -13.76
C ILE A 611 -25.46 -5.25 -14.52
N TYR A 612 -26.62 -5.65 -14.02
CA TYR A 612 -27.90 -5.37 -14.65
C TYR A 612 -28.91 -4.83 -13.64
N VAL A 613 -29.88 -4.10 -14.15
CA VAL A 613 -31.01 -3.55 -13.39
C VAL A 613 -32.29 -4.17 -13.94
N ILE A 614 -33.14 -4.68 -13.06
CA ILE A 614 -34.53 -5.06 -13.36
C ILE A 614 -35.42 -3.93 -12.86
N SER A 615 -36.26 -3.37 -13.72
CA SER A 615 -37.24 -2.34 -13.35
C SER A 615 -38.65 -2.87 -13.52
N CYS A 616 -39.49 -2.72 -12.48
CA CYS A 616 -40.92 -3.00 -12.54
C CYS A 616 -41.64 -1.85 -13.23
N LEU A 617 -42.42 -2.12 -14.28
CA LEU A 617 -43.17 -1.09 -15.00
C LEU A 617 -44.44 -0.66 -14.26
N VAL A 618 -44.91 -1.42 -13.27
CA VAL A 618 -46.14 -1.12 -12.52
C VAL A 618 -45.86 -0.19 -11.34
N CYS A 619 -44.98 -0.59 -10.43
CA CYS A 619 -44.68 0.17 -9.21
C CYS A 619 -43.38 0.99 -9.29
N GLN A 620 -42.65 0.90 -10.40
CA GLN A 620 -41.37 1.59 -10.63
C GLN A 620 -40.22 1.16 -9.68
N LEU A 621 -40.37 0.12 -8.86
CA LEU A 621 -39.27 -0.39 -8.04
C LEU A 621 -38.18 -1.06 -8.90
N GLN A 622 -36.93 -0.88 -8.49
CA GLN A 622 -35.75 -1.38 -9.19
C GLN A 622 -34.99 -2.42 -8.36
N TYR A 623 -34.36 -3.38 -9.04
CA TYR A 623 -33.44 -4.39 -8.49
C TYR A 623 -32.13 -4.34 -9.25
N VAL A 624 -31.00 -4.34 -8.54
CA VAL A 624 -29.67 -4.51 -9.13
C VAL A 624 -29.18 -5.93 -8.88
N GLY A 625 -28.66 -6.57 -9.92
CA GLY A 625 -28.03 -7.88 -9.82
C GLY A 625 -26.75 -7.98 -10.65
N ARG A 626 -25.90 -8.94 -10.29
CA ARG A 626 -24.72 -9.33 -11.07
C ARG A 626 -24.86 -10.69 -11.74
N SER A 627 -24.12 -10.88 -12.82
CA SER A 627 -24.11 -12.15 -13.54
C SER A 627 -22.78 -12.44 -14.22
N ASN A 628 -22.30 -13.68 -14.11
CA ASN A 628 -21.19 -14.20 -14.93
C ASN A 628 -21.64 -14.48 -16.38
N ASN A 629 -22.88 -14.90 -16.60
CA ASN A 629 -23.50 -15.13 -17.90
C ASN A 629 -24.93 -14.57 -17.89
N PHE A 630 -25.10 -13.40 -18.50
CA PHE A 630 -26.34 -12.64 -18.40
C PHE A 630 -27.56 -13.41 -18.90
N ARG A 631 -27.43 -14.08 -20.06
CA ARG A 631 -28.52 -14.89 -20.62
C ARG A 631 -28.98 -15.95 -19.65
N LEU A 632 -28.04 -16.75 -19.14
CA LEU A 632 -28.36 -17.84 -18.23
C LEU A 632 -28.99 -17.31 -16.94
N ARG A 633 -28.53 -16.16 -16.44
CA ARG A 633 -29.08 -15.55 -15.22
C ARG A 633 -30.52 -15.07 -15.38
N ILE A 634 -30.85 -14.38 -16.47
CA ILE A 634 -32.23 -13.91 -16.71
C ILE A 634 -33.17 -15.09 -16.97
N ASN A 635 -32.73 -16.11 -17.71
CA ASN A 635 -33.50 -17.35 -17.85
C ASN A 635 -33.68 -18.06 -16.50
N GLY A 636 -32.64 -18.04 -15.66
CA GLY A 636 -32.68 -18.52 -14.27
C GLY A 636 -33.75 -17.80 -13.46
N HIS A 637 -33.81 -16.47 -13.50
CA HIS A 637 -34.88 -15.70 -12.85
C HIS A 637 -36.28 -16.09 -13.34
N LYS A 638 -36.48 -16.29 -14.66
CA LYS A 638 -37.76 -16.77 -15.22
C LYS A 638 -38.12 -18.18 -14.73
N SER A 639 -37.12 -19.06 -14.61
CA SER A 639 -37.32 -20.43 -14.10
C SER A 639 -37.64 -20.43 -12.60
N ASP A 640 -36.85 -19.70 -11.82
CA ASP A 640 -37.02 -19.54 -10.38
C ASP A 640 -38.39 -18.96 -10.05
N PHE A 641 -38.83 -17.95 -10.80
CA PHE A 641 -40.17 -17.38 -10.65
C PHE A 641 -41.28 -18.41 -10.82
N ARG A 642 -41.18 -19.29 -11.83
CA ARG A 642 -42.16 -20.37 -12.07
C ARG A 642 -42.19 -21.37 -10.92
N LEU A 643 -41.02 -21.77 -10.41
CA LEU A 643 -40.89 -22.69 -9.28
C LEU A 643 -41.39 -22.07 -7.97
N TYR A 644 -41.09 -20.79 -7.74
CA TYR A 644 -41.53 -20.05 -6.56
C TYR A 644 -43.05 -19.86 -6.56
N ARG A 645 -43.65 -19.55 -7.72
CA ARG A 645 -45.12 -19.52 -7.91
C ARG A 645 -45.77 -20.90 -7.68
N ALA A 646 -45.09 -21.98 -8.01
CA ALA A 646 -45.53 -23.35 -7.80
C ALA A 646 -45.26 -23.87 -6.36
N GLY A 647 -44.76 -23.03 -5.45
CA GLY A 647 -44.53 -23.39 -4.04
C GLY A 647 -43.38 -24.38 -3.80
N THR A 648 -42.50 -24.62 -4.79
CA THR A 648 -41.47 -25.67 -4.76
C THR A 648 -40.04 -25.15 -4.57
N SER A 649 -39.85 -23.84 -4.29
CA SER A 649 -38.52 -23.22 -4.12
C SER A 649 -38.42 -22.36 -2.87
N ASN A 650 -37.37 -22.56 -2.06
CA ASN A 650 -37.04 -21.78 -0.86
C ASN A 650 -35.81 -20.86 -1.07
N LYS A 651 -35.79 -20.05 -2.14
CA LYS A 651 -34.69 -19.08 -2.35
C LYS A 651 -34.83 -17.86 -1.44
N LEU A 652 -34.26 -17.94 -0.23
CA LEU A 652 -34.25 -16.84 0.74
C LEU A 652 -33.55 -15.57 0.22
N ASP A 653 -32.49 -15.70 -0.58
CA ASP A 653 -31.58 -14.56 -0.91
C ASP A 653 -32.14 -13.57 -1.95
N SER A 654 -33.29 -13.87 -2.54
CA SER A 654 -33.99 -12.96 -3.47
C SER A 654 -35.50 -13.01 -3.24
N LYS A 655 -35.89 -13.35 -2.01
CA LYS A 655 -37.29 -13.49 -1.61
C LYS A 655 -38.10 -12.24 -1.95
N ILE A 656 -37.58 -11.05 -1.61
CA ILE A 656 -38.26 -9.77 -1.88
C ILE A 656 -38.52 -9.56 -3.39
N LEU A 657 -37.53 -9.83 -4.23
CA LEU A 657 -37.67 -9.74 -5.69
C LEU A 657 -38.74 -10.71 -6.20
N TYR A 658 -38.74 -11.96 -5.73
CA TYR A 658 -39.69 -12.97 -6.20
C TYR A 658 -41.11 -12.81 -5.65
N ASP A 659 -41.26 -12.42 -4.38
CA ASP A 659 -42.54 -12.01 -3.78
C ASP A 659 -43.14 -10.84 -4.58
N HIS A 660 -42.30 -9.86 -4.95
CA HIS A 660 -42.71 -8.73 -5.78
C HIS A 660 -43.10 -9.14 -7.20
N LEU A 661 -42.31 -10.02 -7.83
CA LEU A 661 -42.60 -10.56 -9.17
C LEU A 661 -43.93 -11.33 -9.22
N ILE A 662 -44.35 -11.98 -8.12
CA ILE A 662 -45.65 -12.67 -8.04
C ILE A 662 -46.79 -11.66 -8.13
N PHE A 663 -46.65 -10.53 -7.44
CA PHE A 663 -47.71 -9.53 -7.36
C PHE A 663 -47.94 -8.79 -8.69
N HIS A 664 -46.89 -8.55 -9.48
CA HIS A 664 -46.97 -7.73 -10.71
C HIS A 664 -46.75 -8.48 -12.04
N ASN A 665 -46.56 -9.81 -12.01
CA ASN A 665 -46.30 -10.71 -13.16
C ASN A 665 -45.01 -10.42 -13.95
N CYS A 666 -44.32 -11.47 -14.42
CA CYS A 666 -42.96 -11.36 -14.98
C CYS A 666 -42.86 -10.60 -16.31
N GLU A 667 -43.97 -10.42 -17.03
CA GLU A 667 -44.03 -9.67 -18.30
C GLU A 667 -43.98 -8.15 -18.09
N SER A 668 -44.23 -7.69 -16.86
CA SER A 668 -44.23 -6.28 -16.48
C SER A 668 -42.84 -5.72 -16.16
N PHE A 669 -41.76 -6.42 -16.54
CA PHE A 669 -40.40 -6.08 -16.14
C PHE A 669 -39.50 -5.86 -17.35
N LYS A 670 -38.63 -4.86 -17.23
CA LYS A 670 -37.58 -4.56 -18.20
C LYS A 670 -36.22 -4.71 -17.54
N VAL A 671 -35.24 -5.16 -18.31
CA VAL A 671 -33.87 -5.38 -17.84
C VAL A 671 -32.91 -4.49 -18.62
N GLN A 672 -32.01 -3.80 -17.95
CA GLN A 672 -30.97 -2.99 -18.57
C GLN A 672 -29.60 -3.46 -18.09
N ILE A 673 -28.64 -3.64 -19.01
CA ILE A 673 -27.23 -3.84 -18.65
C ILE A 673 -26.64 -2.45 -18.35
N VAL A 674 -26.13 -2.25 -17.14
CA VAL A 674 -25.62 -0.94 -16.69
C VAL A 674 -24.10 -0.87 -16.63
N ASP A 675 -23.44 -2.02 -16.47
CA ASP A 675 -21.98 -2.12 -16.41
C ASP A 675 -21.52 -3.45 -17.00
N ARG A 676 -20.43 -3.42 -17.76
CA ARG A 676 -19.75 -4.62 -18.25
C ARG A 676 -18.35 -4.67 -17.69
N ILE A 677 -18.07 -5.76 -17.00
CA ILE A 677 -16.77 -6.03 -16.42
C ILE A 677 -15.96 -6.76 -17.47
N PHE A 678 -15.14 -6.01 -18.20
CA PHE A 678 -14.20 -6.61 -19.14
C PHE A 678 -13.13 -7.39 -18.38
N LYS A 679 -12.71 -8.54 -18.92
CA LYS A 679 -11.51 -9.28 -18.48
C LYS A 679 -10.22 -8.51 -18.85
N VAL A 680 -10.19 -7.21 -18.59
CA VAL A 680 -9.03 -6.36 -18.89
C VAL A 680 -8.33 -6.06 -17.56
N ASP A 681 -7.82 -7.14 -17.01
CA ASP A 681 -6.54 -7.28 -16.33
C ASP A 681 -6.56 -8.72 -15.81
N ARG A 682 -5.50 -9.47 -16.08
CA ARG A 682 -5.37 -10.90 -15.78
C ARG A 682 -5.21 -11.16 -14.28
N ASP A 683 -5.88 -10.38 -13.45
CA ASP A 683 -5.92 -10.49 -12.00
C ASP A 683 -7.03 -11.50 -11.64
N LYS A 684 -6.71 -12.80 -11.60
CA LYS A 684 -7.66 -13.89 -11.32
C LYS A 684 -8.49 -13.64 -10.04
N GLY A 685 -7.92 -13.01 -9.00
CA GLY A 685 -8.65 -12.68 -7.77
C GLY A 685 -9.44 -11.37 -7.77
N ALA A 686 -9.14 -10.44 -8.68
CA ALA A 686 -9.99 -9.26 -8.87
C ALA A 686 -11.36 -9.67 -9.44
N LEU A 687 -11.41 -10.76 -10.21
CA LEU A 687 -12.64 -11.25 -10.85
C LEU A 687 -13.73 -11.73 -9.88
N GLU A 688 -13.42 -12.16 -8.66
CA GLU A 688 -14.46 -12.54 -7.69
C GLU A 688 -14.96 -11.34 -6.86
N LYS A 689 -14.06 -10.43 -6.51
CA LYS A 689 -14.36 -9.28 -5.64
C LYS A 689 -14.91 -8.08 -6.40
N LEU A 690 -14.42 -7.82 -7.62
CA LEU A 690 -14.81 -6.67 -8.44
C LEU A 690 -16.30 -6.68 -8.85
N PRO A 691 -16.90 -7.81 -9.27
CA PRO A 691 -18.33 -7.85 -9.57
C PRO A 691 -19.19 -7.57 -8.34
N THR A 692 -18.78 -8.04 -7.15
CA THR A 692 -19.47 -7.72 -5.89
C THR A 692 -19.41 -6.23 -5.60
N ALA A 693 -18.22 -5.62 -5.70
CA ALA A 693 -18.04 -4.20 -5.46
C ALA A 693 -18.85 -3.34 -6.45
N LYS A 694 -18.89 -3.75 -7.73
CA LYS A 694 -19.66 -3.08 -8.79
C LYS A 694 -21.17 -3.21 -8.58
N GLU A 695 -21.66 -4.38 -8.17
CA GLU A 695 -23.06 -4.59 -7.80
C GLU A 695 -23.47 -3.62 -6.67
N ARG A 696 -22.67 -3.54 -5.60
CA ARG A 696 -22.91 -2.61 -4.47
C ARG A 696 -22.90 -1.15 -4.89
N GLU A 697 -21.96 -0.75 -5.73
CA GLU A 697 -21.89 0.60 -6.30
C GLU A 697 -23.20 0.98 -7.01
N TRP A 698 -23.77 0.05 -7.78
CA TRP A 698 -25.03 0.28 -8.49
C TRP A 698 -26.27 0.22 -7.59
N ILE A 699 -26.31 -0.68 -6.60
CA ILE A 699 -27.36 -0.70 -5.57
C ILE A 699 -27.43 0.66 -4.85
N TRP A 700 -26.26 1.19 -4.47
CA TRP A 700 -26.15 2.48 -3.79
C TRP A 700 -26.55 3.65 -4.69
N LYS A 701 -26.07 3.70 -5.95
CA LYS A 701 -26.40 4.78 -6.89
C LYS A 701 -27.89 4.87 -7.18
N LEU A 702 -28.55 3.73 -7.33
CA LEU A 702 -29.96 3.66 -7.72
C LEU A 702 -30.91 3.64 -6.52
N ASP A 703 -30.40 3.47 -5.30
CA ASP A 703 -31.14 3.38 -4.03
C ASP A 703 -32.18 2.24 -4.05
N THR A 704 -31.73 1.05 -4.44
CA THR A 704 -32.61 -0.11 -4.70
C THR A 704 -32.88 -0.99 -3.49
N VAL A 705 -32.49 -0.57 -2.29
CA VAL A 705 -32.71 -1.35 -1.06
C VAL A 705 -34.14 -1.16 -0.57
N THR A 706 -34.79 -2.24 -0.12
CA THR A 706 -36.13 -2.20 0.48
C THR A 706 -36.18 -1.19 1.64
N PRO A 707 -37.22 -0.33 1.74
CA PRO A 707 -38.47 -0.33 0.97
C PRO A 707 -38.43 0.45 -0.36
N LYS A 708 -37.32 1.11 -0.70
CA LYS A 708 -37.20 1.98 -1.88
C LYS A 708 -36.97 1.21 -3.18
N GLY A 709 -36.49 -0.03 -3.09
CA GLY A 709 -36.36 -0.96 -4.21
C GLY A 709 -36.54 -2.41 -3.78
N LEU A 710 -35.93 -3.34 -4.52
CA LEU A 710 -36.13 -4.79 -4.38
C LEU A 710 -34.90 -5.55 -3.89
N ASN A 711 -33.77 -4.88 -3.62
CA ASN A 711 -32.60 -5.47 -2.98
C ASN A 711 -32.82 -5.56 -1.47
N MET A 712 -32.43 -6.68 -0.85
CA MET A 712 -32.62 -6.89 0.60
C MET A 712 -31.61 -6.12 1.46
N ASP A 713 -30.40 -5.93 0.94
CA ASP A 713 -29.29 -5.25 1.61
C ASP A 713 -28.54 -4.34 0.62
N ASP A 714 -27.82 -3.36 1.15
CA ASP A 714 -26.93 -2.47 0.39
C ASP A 714 -25.57 -3.15 0.04
N GLY A 715 -25.39 -4.40 0.45
CA GLY A 715 -24.17 -5.19 0.34
C GLY A 715 -23.01 -4.73 1.22
N PHE A 716 -23.21 -3.72 2.09
CA PHE A 716 -22.19 -3.29 3.05
C PHE A 716 -22.21 -4.14 4.33
N TYR A 717 -23.36 -4.72 4.68
CA TYR A 717 -23.46 -5.64 5.82
C TYR A 717 -23.28 -7.11 5.38
N CYS A 718 -22.05 -7.62 5.45
CA CYS A 718 -21.77 -9.03 5.17
C CYS A 718 -22.02 -9.90 6.40
N GLN A 719 -23.22 -10.49 6.52
CA GLN A 719 -23.29 -11.82 7.14
C GLN A 719 -22.68 -12.82 6.16
N ASN A 720 -21.80 -13.69 6.63
CA ASN A 720 -21.10 -14.71 5.81
C ASN A 720 -22.04 -15.38 4.78
N LYS A 721 -22.03 -14.92 3.52
CA LYS A 721 -22.68 -15.63 2.40
C LYS A 721 -21.91 -16.93 2.03
N HIS A 722 -20.73 -17.16 2.62
CA HIS A 722 -19.86 -18.31 2.32
C HIS A 722 -20.12 -19.59 3.14
N PHE A 723 -20.99 -19.59 4.16
CA PHE A 723 -21.35 -20.82 4.88
C PHE A 723 -22.40 -21.69 4.16
N ARG A 724 -22.62 -21.49 2.85
CA ARG A 724 -23.66 -22.20 2.07
C ARG A 724 -23.15 -23.17 1.01
N ILE A 725 -21.87 -23.53 1.03
CA ILE A 725 -21.34 -24.63 0.19
C ILE A 725 -20.52 -25.59 1.06
N VAL A 726 -21.12 -26.13 2.12
CA VAL A 726 -20.84 -27.51 2.60
C VAL A 726 -22.09 -27.95 3.38
N ARG A 727 -23.02 -28.59 2.67
CA ARG A 727 -23.78 -29.73 3.16
C ARG A 727 -23.99 -30.68 2.00
#